data_AF-A0A0D0E5D3-F1
#
_entry.id   AF-A0A0D0E5D3-F1
#
_cell.length_a   1.000
_cell.length_b   1.000
_cell.length_c   1.000
_cell.angle_alpha   90.00
_cell.angle_beta   90.00
_cell.angle_gamma   90.00
#
_symmetry.space_group_name_H-M   'P 1'
#
loop_
_entity.id
_entity.type
_entity.pdbx_description
1 polymer ?
#
loop_
_entity_poly.entity_id
_entity_poly.type
_entity_poly.pdbx_seq_one_letter_code
_entity_poly.pdbx_strand_id
1 'polypeptide(L)'
;MSTDVSYFPAVVAPKNLVASAVSATLQNAIQFQPVCIGHGLDASADGTIATVILPFALGLVLWSLFAFVRPRYRQIYAAREWFPQQDLRAKRLSSSISSFLFPLAPLIPSIPTDVSDAGRSVTTDTNLFPSDDQLTQRVLSVSLLVATGWTIIGLAGALPLYLVSTPCLAQSTGATQYSGVFSAVQDLSLLRLLPLLDNADPSTSILAALREVVNGTDETSNARIRILILTLLAMFLSALPAVGVVLREFNRLVAFRSRWLEIRCGGKEMGWLSARKAPGFANWGEKRIKDHFCKLGLSSFLQGGSRPSGHRSRHATGQNQSYRSASPSSEPSGLEVDIQSLFSICDTHNIALLIAERDEVLHNLEVAETKYISSFKLATPEPSIAELEIGAQPPALLTEKSEKPERPYISRPRALVGSRHRQHPRRRNPAHAHSSFAPTSFVAPSQYYKLRSLKDMNGGRLRDGSSTHISLSDSIHQRIVGSRFQEVNRDSTMLARMPLGSRVKIVEGGVMGPSSSESILDSRHHGPNHGSSSMSGKSRSSETEYMTVESSAPRNESMDAEWVELLPEVDLGRSPVAGPSRIAQRPIQNLEIAPARPRPGRVETSSNDRRETFPLRNKGQPIPPEAIPAPHLRLQPQQPFVRPASGLDYDDLGSVYAEINQWRSRLKTINGQISDAQQDCYVDIAEGTHIKGWIMTGRGLRHLPGVEVIEGRAKEDIRWDVLQNEPTSLDSIAMWTVILVITLLLIAGMTAASSLALGMTPSISHYLPFFQFLSLHDGLGSGIATTLAPAVAVAVFVTIAVSIITWTTRWTRSVSVSAVQFLTVKIIYTVLTFAVAIWIVVVGALLFALEAFSDGVGLMKTIATGSVYMATFALCIVVSAATIVPGLLLLQPLRLWSVLRLEKDALTPRQRFRAVYPRCYNLPFASGACVVGMVFASGFSLIFPLIGPAVVILLFLSLVAHRFLIGHVYVRTLSQTGGLMQIWLLKSLASVFILQPLLLGLILLSRQLWIEGGILSGFSLGILLFVELFTANKSRMRAPRCLEATTRESLKAFSETARPSTYTDGSSESLSHSSSPRRVRGSMASVLEMMSLTLAVMPPASRYRGPLPLPTETLDDLTATERAARTHPDAPPRLPPLPFTDHAEEMTGILYAPELLAPQPIVWLPNDSAGVARSEAEDLQKYHDIHVTLDVRTQDDVLPLRRRLTARSTRTKS
;
A
#
# COMPACT_ATOMS: atom_id res chain seq x y z
N MET A 1 35.60 -23.50 49.39
CA MET A 1 34.14 -23.75 49.48
C MET A 1 33.89 -25.11 48.85
N SER A 2 33.00 -25.91 49.44
CA SER A 2 32.71 -27.29 48.98
C SER A 2 31.84 -27.30 47.73
N THR A 3 32.07 -28.30 46.88
CA THR A 3 31.21 -28.63 45.73
C THR A 3 30.39 -29.87 46.07
N ASP A 4 29.13 -29.70 46.45
CA ASP A 4 28.24 -30.84 46.71
C ASP A 4 27.82 -31.51 45.40
N VAL A 5 28.29 -32.73 45.19
CA VAL A 5 27.92 -33.58 44.04
C VAL A 5 26.82 -34.53 44.49
N SER A 6 25.59 -34.26 44.06
CA SER A 6 24.42 -35.08 44.37
C SER A 6 24.44 -36.40 43.59
N TYR A 7 24.85 -37.49 44.26
CA TYR A 7 24.74 -38.85 43.73
C TYR A 7 23.28 -39.27 43.56
N PHE A 8 22.92 -39.70 42.35
CA PHE A 8 21.75 -40.55 42.15
C PHE A 8 22.08 -41.99 42.57
N PRO A 9 21.24 -42.67 43.36
CA PRO A 9 21.48 -44.06 43.76
C PRO A 9 21.24 -45.01 42.58
N ALA A 10 22.22 -45.87 42.29
CA ALA A 10 22.09 -46.91 41.27
C ALA A 10 21.13 -48.00 41.75
N VAL A 11 19.91 -48.03 41.19
CA VAL A 11 18.92 -49.09 41.46
C VAL A 11 19.37 -50.39 40.81
N VAL A 12 19.93 -51.30 41.61
CA VAL A 12 20.33 -52.64 41.16
C VAL A 12 19.08 -53.50 40.96
N ALA A 13 18.58 -53.55 39.71
CA ALA A 13 17.46 -54.40 39.34
C ALA A 13 17.84 -55.91 39.44
N PRO A 14 16.94 -56.77 39.95
CA PRO A 14 17.22 -58.20 40.09
C PRO A 14 17.27 -58.89 38.72
N LYS A 15 18.38 -59.58 38.43
CA LYS A 15 18.69 -60.19 37.11
C LYS A 15 17.64 -61.18 36.56
N ASN A 16 16.76 -61.71 37.40
CA ASN A 16 15.85 -62.79 37.03
C ASN A 16 14.50 -62.32 36.43
N LEU A 17 14.17 -61.02 36.48
CA LEU A 17 12.96 -60.48 35.83
C LEU A 17 13.18 -60.08 34.36
N VAL A 18 14.43 -59.90 33.94
CA VAL A 18 14.79 -59.46 32.58
C VAL A 18 14.31 -60.46 31.51
N ALA A 19 14.41 -61.76 31.77
CA ALA A 19 14.01 -62.80 30.82
C ALA A 19 12.54 -62.69 30.40
N SER A 20 11.62 -62.49 31.34
CA SER A 20 10.18 -62.38 31.02
C SER A 20 9.82 -61.06 30.32
N ALA A 21 10.53 -59.97 30.62
CA ALA A 21 10.36 -58.70 29.91
C ALA A 21 10.85 -58.81 28.45
N VAL A 22 12.01 -59.46 28.24
CA VAL A 22 12.57 -59.72 26.90
C VAL A 22 11.62 -60.60 26.08
N SER A 23 11.03 -61.64 26.66
CA SER A 23 10.01 -62.46 25.98
C SER A 23 8.76 -61.66 25.58
N ALA A 24 8.28 -60.75 26.43
CA ALA A 24 7.14 -59.89 26.11
C ALA A 24 7.47 -58.91 24.96
N THR A 25 8.67 -58.31 24.95
CA THR A 25 9.10 -57.49 23.81
C THR A 25 9.27 -58.30 22.52
N LEU A 26 9.70 -59.56 22.61
CA LEU A 26 9.79 -60.46 21.45
C LEU A 26 8.40 -60.79 20.88
N GLN A 27 7.41 -61.05 21.74
CA GLN A 27 6.04 -61.34 21.31
C GLN A 27 5.37 -60.12 20.65
N ASN A 28 5.62 -58.91 21.17
CA ASN A 28 5.13 -57.69 20.52
C ASN A 28 5.83 -57.44 19.17
N ALA A 29 7.14 -57.69 19.06
CA ALA A 29 7.87 -57.58 17.79
C ALA A 29 7.32 -58.52 16.70
N ILE A 30 6.76 -59.67 17.06
CA ILE A 30 6.14 -60.63 16.13
C ILE A 30 4.80 -60.12 15.55
N GLN A 31 4.15 -59.12 16.14
CA GLN A 31 2.93 -58.51 15.59
C GLN A 31 3.21 -57.54 14.42
N PHE A 32 4.43 -57.00 14.32
CA PHE A 32 4.85 -56.08 13.25
C PHE A 32 5.21 -56.82 11.95
N GLN A 33 4.26 -57.52 11.34
CA GLN A 33 4.48 -58.15 10.04
C GLN A 33 4.63 -57.08 8.93
N PRO A 34 5.76 -57.04 8.21
CA PRO A 34 5.98 -56.03 7.18
C PRO A 34 5.15 -56.33 5.93
N VAL A 35 4.29 -55.39 5.54
CA VAL A 35 3.26 -55.60 4.51
C VAL A 35 3.79 -55.21 3.12
N CYS A 36 3.88 -56.18 2.21
CA CYS A 36 4.16 -55.90 0.80
C CYS A 36 2.97 -55.18 0.12
N ILE A 37 3.26 -54.29 -0.82
CA ILE A 37 2.21 -53.61 -1.59
C ILE A 37 1.20 -54.61 -2.20
N GLY A 38 -0.09 -54.32 -2.03
CA GLY A 38 -1.19 -55.19 -2.46
C GLY A 38 -1.63 -56.27 -1.45
N HIS A 39 -0.90 -56.49 -0.36
CA HIS A 39 -1.28 -57.45 0.69
C HIS A 39 -1.97 -56.81 1.91
N GLY A 40 -2.01 -55.48 1.98
CA GLY A 40 -2.66 -54.72 3.04
C GLY A 40 -2.23 -53.24 3.03
N LEU A 41 -2.50 -52.55 4.14
CA LEU A 41 -1.97 -51.22 4.47
C LEU A 41 -1.29 -51.31 5.83
N ASP A 42 -0.20 -50.57 6.02
CA ASP A 42 0.46 -50.38 7.31
C ASP A 42 0.09 -49.01 7.93
N ALA A 43 0.34 -48.81 9.23
CA ALA A 43 -0.02 -47.60 9.95
C ALA A 43 0.60 -46.30 9.36
N SER A 44 1.76 -46.40 8.69
CA SER A 44 2.37 -45.25 7.99
C SER A 44 1.69 -44.99 6.64
N ALA A 45 1.29 -46.04 5.92
CA ALA A 45 0.49 -45.92 4.70
C ALA A 45 -0.88 -45.29 5.00
N ASP A 46 -1.58 -45.77 6.03
CA ASP A 46 -2.80 -45.14 6.57
C ASP A 46 -2.56 -43.69 6.99
N GLY A 47 -1.43 -43.41 7.65
CA GLY A 47 -0.99 -42.06 7.98
C GLY A 47 -0.82 -41.17 6.73
N THR A 48 -0.22 -41.67 5.64
CA THR A 48 -0.10 -40.90 4.40
C THR A 48 -1.46 -40.70 3.71
N ILE A 49 -2.33 -41.71 3.70
CA ILE A 49 -3.69 -41.62 3.15
C ILE A 49 -4.51 -40.58 3.94
N ALA A 50 -4.38 -40.55 5.26
CA ALA A 50 -4.96 -39.50 6.10
C ALA A 50 -4.40 -38.10 5.79
N THR A 51 -3.09 -37.96 5.49
CA THR A 51 -2.52 -36.68 5.01
C THR A 51 -2.90 -36.29 3.59
N VAL A 52 -3.49 -37.20 2.80
CA VAL A 52 -4.15 -36.84 1.55
C VAL A 52 -5.58 -36.38 1.85
N ILE A 53 -6.36 -37.20 2.55
CA ILE A 53 -7.80 -36.97 2.74
C ILE A 53 -8.09 -35.74 3.61
N LEU A 54 -7.41 -35.56 4.75
CA LEU A 54 -7.73 -34.49 5.70
C LEU A 54 -7.37 -33.09 5.15
N PRO A 55 -6.16 -32.82 4.61
CA PRO A 55 -5.86 -31.55 3.95
C PRO A 55 -6.68 -31.32 2.67
N PHE A 56 -7.03 -32.37 1.91
CA PHE A 56 -7.91 -32.22 0.74
C PHE A 56 -9.32 -31.81 1.14
N ALA A 57 -9.91 -32.43 2.17
CA ALA A 57 -11.21 -32.03 2.72
C ALA A 57 -11.18 -30.58 3.25
N LEU A 58 -10.14 -30.21 4.01
CA LEU A 58 -9.93 -28.84 4.48
C LEU A 58 -9.76 -27.84 3.33
N GLY A 59 -9.02 -28.22 2.29
CA GLY A 59 -8.83 -27.45 1.05
C GLY A 59 -10.15 -27.23 0.32
N LEU A 60 -10.96 -28.28 0.14
CA LEU A 60 -12.30 -28.16 -0.45
C LEU A 60 -13.20 -27.22 0.37
N VAL A 61 -13.19 -27.33 1.71
CA VAL A 61 -13.92 -26.39 2.59
C VAL A 61 -13.45 -24.95 2.39
N LEU A 62 -12.14 -24.69 2.34
CA LEU A 62 -11.58 -23.35 2.09
C LEU A 62 -11.98 -22.80 0.71
N TRP A 63 -11.93 -23.62 -0.34
CA TRP A 63 -12.30 -23.23 -1.71
C TRP A 63 -13.81 -22.99 -1.84
N SER A 64 -14.66 -23.84 -1.24
CA SER A 64 -16.12 -23.66 -1.20
C SER A 64 -16.52 -22.41 -0.41
N LEU A 65 -15.89 -22.16 0.74
CA LEU A 65 -16.11 -20.97 1.55
C LEU A 65 -15.68 -19.71 0.78
N PHE A 66 -14.51 -19.71 0.14
CA PHE A 66 -14.10 -18.63 -0.76
C PHE A 66 -15.13 -18.38 -1.89
N ALA A 67 -15.61 -19.44 -2.55
CA ALA A 67 -16.55 -19.31 -3.66
C ALA A 67 -17.93 -18.74 -3.22
N PHE A 68 -18.33 -18.94 -1.96
CA PHE A 68 -19.53 -18.36 -1.35
C PHE A 68 -19.32 -16.93 -0.82
N VAL A 69 -18.13 -16.65 -0.26
CA VAL A 69 -17.76 -15.34 0.31
C VAL A 69 -17.46 -14.30 -0.78
N ARG A 70 -16.80 -14.71 -1.87
CA ARG A 70 -16.42 -13.85 -3.01
C ARG A 70 -17.58 -13.01 -3.59
N PRO A 71 -18.75 -13.58 -3.97
CA PRO A 71 -19.84 -12.80 -4.56
C PRO A 71 -20.48 -11.81 -3.58
N ARG A 72 -20.38 -12.06 -2.26
CA ARG A 72 -20.86 -11.14 -1.22
C ARG A 72 -19.93 -9.93 -1.07
N TYR A 73 -18.61 -10.17 -0.97
CA TYR A 73 -17.61 -9.12 -0.77
C TYR A 73 -16.88 -8.73 -2.06
N ARG A 74 -17.66 -8.44 -3.12
CA ARG A 74 -17.14 -8.02 -4.43
C ARG A 74 -16.23 -6.79 -4.35
N GLN A 75 -16.42 -5.92 -3.34
CA GLN A 75 -15.54 -4.79 -3.08
C GLN A 75 -14.06 -5.24 -2.94
N ILE A 76 -13.80 -6.28 -2.13
CA ILE A 76 -12.46 -6.82 -1.86
C ILE A 76 -11.97 -7.71 -3.02
N TYR A 77 -12.82 -8.62 -3.49
CA TYR A 77 -12.43 -9.66 -4.47
C TYR A 77 -12.57 -9.24 -5.94
N ALA A 78 -12.89 -7.98 -6.22
CA ALA A 78 -12.98 -7.44 -7.57
C ALA A 78 -12.48 -5.98 -7.66
N ALA A 79 -11.45 -5.62 -6.88
CA ALA A 79 -10.83 -4.30 -6.88
C ALA A 79 -10.54 -3.75 -8.29
N ARG A 80 -10.07 -4.60 -9.23
CA ARG A 80 -9.77 -4.16 -10.61
C ARG A 80 -11.00 -3.85 -11.47
N GLU A 81 -12.21 -4.13 -11.00
CA GLU A 81 -13.46 -3.73 -11.67
C GLU A 81 -13.87 -2.28 -11.35
N TRP A 82 -13.34 -1.67 -10.28
CA TRP A 82 -13.74 -0.33 -9.82
C TRP A 82 -12.58 0.65 -9.55
N PHE A 83 -11.43 0.19 -9.05
CA PHE A 83 -10.32 1.08 -8.66
C PHE A 83 -9.50 1.66 -9.83
N PRO A 84 -9.13 0.91 -10.89
CA PRO A 84 -8.36 1.45 -12.00
C PRO A 84 -9.09 2.56 -12.79
N GLN A 85 -8.32 3.36 -13.55
CA GLN A 85 -8.86 4.26 -14.59
C GLN A 85 -9.82 3.50 -15.52
N GLN A 86 -10.87 4.17 -16.01
CA GLN A 86 -12.03 3.51 -16.62
C GLN A 86 -11.66 2.62 -17.83
N ASP A 87 -10.68 3.01 -18.63
CA ASP A 87 -10.20 2.27 -19.80
C ASP A 87 -9.31 1.04 -19.45
N LEU A 88 -8.86 0.95 -18.20
CA LEU A 88 -8.04 -0.14 -17.65
C LEU A 88 -8.84 -1.11 -16.74
N ARG A 89 -10.12 -0.83 -16.48
CA ARG A 89 -10.97 -1.66 -15.60
C ARG A 89 -11.20 -3.05 -16.21
N ALA A 90 -11.08 -4.09 -15.39
CA ALA A 90 -11.37 -5.46 -15.78
C ALA A 90 -12.86 -5.63 -16.16
N LYS A 91 -13.14 -6.48 -17.16
CA LYS A 91 -14.53 -6.86 -17.50
C LYS A 91 -15.15 -7.60 -16.30
N ARG A 92 -16.30 -7.11 -15.83
CA ARG A 92 -17.04 -7.66 -14.69
C ARG A 92 -17.21 -9.18 -14.80
N LEU A 93 -16.72 -9.91 -13.80
CA LEU A 93 -16.94 -11.36 -13.73
C LEU A 93 -18.41 -11.68 -13.42
N SER A 94 -18.89 -12.83 -13.88
CA SER A 94 -20.24 -13.30 -13.54
C SER A 94 -20.34 -13.64 -12.04
N SER A 95 -21.56 -13.59 -11.52
CA SER A 95 -21.89 -13.94 -10.13
C SER A 95 -21.90 -15.46 -9.86
N SER A 96 -21.63 -16.30 -10.87
CA SER A 96 -21.58 -17.75 -10.71
C SER A 96 -20.46 -18.17 -9.75
N ILE A 97 -20.76 -19.15 -8.90
CA ILE A 97 -19.87 -19.70 -7.88
C ILE A 97 -18.54 -20.18 -8.51
N SER A 98 -18.59 -20.82 -9.68
CA SER A 98 -17.42 -21.38 -10.38
C SER A 98 -16.64 -20.39 -11.25
N SER A 99 -17.11 -19.13 -11.40
CA SER A 99 -16.54 -18.17 -12.36
C SER A 99 -15.07 -17.79 -12.12
N PHE A 100 -14.55 -18.00 -10.91
CA PHE A 100 -13.14 -17.74 -10.58
C PHE A 100 -12.15 -18.77 -11.16
N LEU A 101 -12.62 -19.94 -11.60
CA LEU A 101 -11.79 -20.98 -12.24
C LEU A 101 -11.43 -20.60 -13.68
N PHE A 102 -12.32 -19.87 -14.35
CA PHE A 102 -12.19 -19.46 -15.75
C PHE A 102 -12.28 -17.93 -15.92
N PRO A 103 -11.39 -17.15 -15.26
CA PRO A 103 -11.38 -15.70 -15.41
C PRO A 103 -10.90 -15.30 -16.81
N LEU A 104 -11.36 -14.14 -17.31
CA LEU A 104 -11.05 -13.65 -18.65
C LEU A 104 -9.56 -13.34 -18.90
N ALA A 105 -8.72 -13.29 -17.85
CA ALA A 105 -7.28 -13.19 -17.97
C ALA A 105 -6.68 -14.47 -18.60
N PRO A 106 -5.68 -14.37 -19.50
CA PRO A 106 -5.05 -15.54 -20.12
C PRO A 106 -4.30 -16.40 -19.09
N LEU A 107 -4.19 -17.71 -19.35
CA LEU A 107 -3.44 -18.65 -18.50
C LEU A 107 -1.92 -18.45 -18.60
N ILE A 108 -1.44 -18.10 -19.80
CA ILE A 108 -0.05 -17.75 -20.08
C ILE A 108 -0.08 -16.37 -20.75
N PRO A 109 0.46 -15.31 -20.14
CA PRO A 109 0.53 -14.01 -20.78
C PRO A 109 1.53 -14.03 -21.94
N SER A 110 1.06 -13.57 -23.10
CA SER A 110 1.88 -13.32 -24.27
C SER A 110 2.92 -12.23 -23.95
N ILE A 111 4.13 -12.43 -24.46
CA ILE A 111 5.14 -11.38 -24.54
C ILE A 111 5.22 -11.07 -26.05
N PRO A 112 4.65 -9.95 -26.52
CA PRO A 112 4.71 -9.62 -27.94
C PRO A 112 6.16 -9.37 -28.37
N THR A 113 6.47 -9.73 -29.61
CA THR A 113 7.79 -9.51 -30.24
C THR A 113 7.87 -8.13 -30.89
N ASP A 114 6.80 -7.72 -31.57
CA ASP A 114 6.61 -6.36 -32.05
C ASP A 114 6.17 -5.44 -30.89
N VAL A 115 6.65 -4.20 -30.92
CA VAL A 115 6.44 -3.15 -29.91
C VAL A 115 6.29 -1.77 -30.60
N SER A 116 6.09 -1.74 -31.92
CA SER A 116 5.98 -0.51 -32.74
C SER A 116 4.76 0.38 -32.42
N ASP A 117 3.76 -0.18 -31.74
CA ASP A 117 2.57 0.52 -31.24
C ASP A 117 2.75 1.19 -29.85
N ALA A 118 3.92 1.07 -29.23
CA ALA A 118 4.17 1.63 -27.89
C ALA A 118 4.07 3.16 -27.86
N GLY A 119 3.51 3.69 -26.77
CA GLY A 119 3.25 5.12 -26.57
C GLY A 119 2.02 5.66 -27.30
N ARG A 120 1.31 4.86 -28.12
CA ARG A 120 0.10 5.30 -28.83
C ARG A 120 -1.11 5.46 -27.90
N SER A 121 -1.28 4.57 -26.91
CA SER A 121 -2.23 4.74 -25.82
C SER A 121 -1.81 3.93 -24.58
N VAL A 122 -2.30 4.34 -23.40
CA VAL A 122 -2.06 3.58 -22.15
C VAL A 122 -2.66 2.16 -22.24
N THR A 123 -3.76 2.00 -22.98
CA THR A 123 -4.38 0.68 -23.18
C THR A 123 -3.57 -0.22 -24.12
N THR A 124 -2.96 0.26 -25.20
CA THR A 124 -2.02 -0.57 -25.98
C THR A 124 -0.75 -0.86 -25.18
N ASP A 125 -0.20 0.13 -24.47
CA ASP A 125 0.98 -0.06 -23.62
C ASP A 125 0.80 -1.16 -22.57
N THR A 126 -0.35 -1.21 -21.88
CA THR A 126 -0.63 -2.26 -20.87
C THR A 126 -0.86 -3.66 -21.45
N ASN A 127 -1.08 -3.77 -22.77
CA ASN A 127 -1.13 -5.04 -23.50
C ASN A 127 0.24 -5.41 -24.11
N LEU A 128 1.06 -4.42 -24.49
CA LEU A 128 2.42 -4.61 -25.00
C LEU A 128 3.41 -4.99 -23.88
N PHE A 129 3.24 -4.38 -22.70
CA PHE A 129 4.09 -4.58 -21.54
C PHE A 129 3.29 -5.25 -20.40
N PRO A 130 3.26 -6.59 -20.31
CA PRO A 130 2.68 -7.30 -19.17
C PRO A 130 3.39 -6.92 -17.87
N SER A 131 2.64 -6.81 -16.77
CA SER A 131 3.20 -6.45 -15.46
C SER A 131 3.96 -7.61 -14.81
N ASP A 132 4.84 -7.28 -13.86
CA ASP A 132 5.68 -8.26 -13.18
C ASP A 132 4.88 -9.44 -12.58
N ASP A 133 3.67 -9.21 -12.05
CA ASP A 133 2.80 -10.31 -11.57
C ASP A 133 2.38 -11.28 -12.68
N GLN A 134 2.10 -10.76 -13.88
CA GLN A 134 1.79 -11.58 -15.05
C GLN A 134 3.04 -12.34 -15.51
N LEU A 135 4.23 -11.75 -15.40
CA LEU A 135 5.49 -12.46 -15.62
C LEU A 135 5.71 -13.56 -14.56
N THR A 136 5.30 -13.36 -13.30
CA THR A 136 5.28 -14.42 -12.28
C THR A 136 4.35 -15.57 -12.69
N GLN A 137 3.13 -15.28 -13.15
CA GLN A 137 2.19 -16.29 -13.65
C GLN A 137 2.80 -17.09 -14.82
N ARG A 138 3.58 -16.43 -15.69
CA ARG A 138 4.35 -17.10 -16.75
C ARG A 138 5.41 -18.03 -16.17
N VAL A 139 6.21 -17.61 -15.18
CA VAL A 139 7.20 -18.48 -14.52
C VAL A 139 6.54 -19.69 -13.86
N LEU A 140 5.38 -19.53 -13.22
CA LEU A 140 4.60 -20.65 -12.67
C LEU A 140 4.09 -21.62 -13.74
N SER A 141 3.71 -21.12 -14.92
CA SER A 141 3.35 -22.00 -16.06
C SER A 141 4.54 -22.81 -16.58
N VAL A 142 5.76 -22.26 -16.49
CA VAL A 142 7.01 -22.94 -16.87
C VAL A 142 7.40 -23.99 -15.82
N SER A 143 7.30 -23.67 -14.53
CA SER A 143 7.55 -24.66 -13.47
C SER A 143 6.52 -25.78 -13.48
N LEU A 144 5.24 -25.49 -13.79
CA LEU A 144 4.21 -26.50 -14.00
C LEU A 144 4.56 -27.42 -15.19
N LEU A 145 5.00 -26.87 -16.32
CA LEU A 145 5.43 -27.66 -17.48
C LEU A 145 6.58 -28.61 -17.10
N VAL A 146 7.63 -28.11 -16.45
CA VAL A 146 8.76 -28.93 -15.99
C VAL A 146 8.30 -30.03 -15.02
N ALA A 147 7.49 -29.67 -14.02
CA ALA A 147 6.94 -30.65 -13.07
C ALA A 147 6.09 -31.72 -13.78
N THR A 148 5.26 -31.36 -14.76
CA THR A 148 4.50 -32.35 -15.54
C THR A 148 5.40 -33.27 -16.37
N GLY A 149 6.48 -32.75 -16.97
CA GLY A 149 7.49 -33.57 -17.64
C GLY A 149 8.10 -34.60 -16.69
N TRP A 150 8.53 -34.16 -15.50
CA TRP A 150 9.05 -35.04 -14.46
C TRP A 150 8.00 -36.06 -13.94
N THR A 151 6.71 -35.71 -13.86
CA THR A 151 5.67 -36.71 -13.50
C THR A 151 5.54 -37.82 -14.52
N ILE A 152 5.57 -37.49 -15.81
CA ILE A 152 5.43 -38.47 -16.89
C ILE A 152 6.66 -39.38 -16.88
N ILE A 153 7.86 -38.81 -16.78
CA ILE A 153 9.13 -39.55 -16.73
C ILE A 153 9.23 -40.43 -15.48
N GLY A 154 8.82 -39.92 -14.31
CA GLY A 154 8.81 -40.66 -13.05
C GLY A 154 7.81 -41.82 -13.05
N LEU A 155 6.56 -41.58 -13.45
CA LEU A 155 5.50 -42.59 -13.40
C LEU A 155 5.55 -43.61 -14.54
N ALA A 156 5.95 -43.21 -15.75
CA ALA A 156 6.02 -44.12 -16.91
C ALA A 156 7.41 -44.72 -17.14
N GLY A 157 8.47 -44.13 -16.57
CA GLY A 157 9.85 -44.62 -16.68
C GLY A 157 10.37 -45.21 -15.37
N ALA A 158 10.53 -44.39 -14.33
CA ALA A 158 11.18 -44.82 -13.08
C ALA A 158 10.35 -45.84 -12.28
N LEU A 159 9.04 -45.63 -12.13
CA LEU A 159 8.18 -46.52 -11.33
C LEU A 159 8.13 -47.96 -11.90
N PRO A 160 7.96 -48.21 -13.22
CA PRO A 160 8.09 -49.55 -13.79
C PRO A 160 9.45 -50.21 -13.54
N LEU A 161 10.56 -49.46 -13.59
CA LEU A 161 11.91 -49.98 -13.29
C LEU A 161 12.05 -50.42 -11.82
N TYR A 162 11.24 -49.88 -10.90
CA TYR A 162 11.24 -50.25 -9.48
C TYR A 162 10.32 -51.44 -9.15
N LEU A 163 9.23 -51.63 -9.89
CA LEU A 163 8.19 -52.63 -9.56
C LEU A 163 8.24 -53.92 -10.40
N VAL A 164 8.70 -53.86 -11.65
CA VAL A 164 8.74 -55.04 -12.53
C VAL A 164 9.89 -55.94 -12.09
N SER A 165 9.59 -57.23 -11.85
CA SER A 165 10.55 -58.26 -11.39
C SER A 165 11.53 -57.76 -10.31
N THR A 166 10.97 -57.30 -9.19
CA THR A 166 11.68 -57.01 -7.93
C THR A 166 10.88 -57.58 -6.75
N PRO A 167 11.52 -58.14 -5.70
CA PRO A 167 10.84 -58.39 -4.43
C PRO A 167 10.41 -57.06 -3.78
N CYS A 168 9.44 -57.11 -2.87
CA CYS A 168 9.10 -55.98 -1.98
C CYS A 168 10.17 -55.79 -0.89
N LEU A 169 10.24 -54.60 -0.30
CA LEU A 169 11.15 -54.27 0.81
C LEU A 169 11.03 -55.24 1.98
N ALA A 170 9.79 -55.60 2.35
CA ALA A 170 9.48 -56.57 3.40
C ALA A 170 10.10 -57.96 3.17
N GLN A 171 10.37 -58.35 1.92
CA GLN A 171 11.00 -59.63 1.57
C GLN A 171 12.52 -59.53 1.41
N SER A 172 13.03 -58.37 0.97
CA SER A 172 14.46 -58.16 0.67
C SER A 172 15.28 -57.64 1.86
N THR A 173 14.69 -56.83 2.75
CA THR A 173 15.33 -56.38 4.00
C THR A 173 15.37 -57.52 5.03
N GLY A 174 16.46 -57.65 5.79
CA GLY A 174 16.52 -58.59 6.91
C GLY A 174 15.53 -58.19 8.02
N ALA A 175 15.14 -59.15 8.88
CA ALA A 175 14.44 -58.81 10.10
C ALA A 175 15.32 -57.88 10.95
N THR A 176 14.81 -56.71 11.31
CA THR A 176 15.52 -55.72 12.11
C THR A 176 15.66 -56.22 13.56
N GLN A 177 16.80 -55.96 14.20
CA GLN A 177 17.02 -56.38 15.60
C GLN A 177 16.11 -55.60 16.57
N TYR A 178 15.68 -54.41 16.15
CA TYR A 178 14.81 -53.51 16.90
C TYR A 178 13.51 -53.23 16.11
N SER A 179 12.48 -52.77 16.81
CA SER A 179 11.14 -52.51 16.25
C SER A 179 11.12 -51.44 15.15
N GLY A 180 10.06 -51.45 14.34
CA GLY A 180 9.81 -50.52 13.24
C GLY A 180 9.95 -51.17 11.87
N VAL A 181 9.24 -50.65 10.86
CA VAL A 181 9.00 -51.33 9.57
C VAL A 181 9.15 -50.33 8.41
N PHE A 182 9.63 -50.80 7.25
CA PHE A 182 9.61 -50.02 6.01
C PHE A 182 8.20 -49.94 5.43
N SER A 183 7.76 -48.73 5.07
CA SER A 183 6.40 -48.47 4.60
C SER A 183 6.10 -49.12 3.25
N ALA A 184 4.87 -49.62 3.06
CA ALA A 184 4.35 -50.01 1.75
C ALA A 184 4.30 -48.84 0.74
N VAL A 185 4.40 -47.59 1.21
CA VAL A 185 4.59 -46.38 0.36
C VAL A 185 6.02 -46.29 -0.17
N GLN A 186 7.00 -46.80 0.58
CA GLN A 186 8.44 -46.77 0.21
C GLN A 186 8.81 -47.90 -0.77
N ASP A 187 7.98 -48.95 -0.86
CA ASP A 187 7.98 -49.97 -1.93
C ASP A 187 7.83 -49.36 -3.34
N LEU A 188 7.37 -48.11 -3.45
CA LEU A 188 7.21 -47.32 -4.69
C LEU A 188 8.39 -46.36 -4.97
N SER A 189 9.53 -46.56 -4.30
CA SER A 189 10.72 -45.71 -4.40
C SER A 189 11.98 -46.49 -4.81
N LEU A 190 13.07 -45.75 -5.09
CA LEU A 190 14.39 -46.30 -5.35
C LEU A 190 14.90 -47.26 -4.24
N LEU A 191 14.38 -47.16 -3.01
CA LEU A 191 14.70 -48.10 -1.93
C LEU A 191 14.48 -49.56 -2.33
N ARG A 192 13.55 -49.88 -3.25
CA ARG A 192 13.29 -51.25 -3.69
C ARG A 192 14.40 -51.85 -4.58
N LEU A 193 15.24 -51.03 -5.21
CA LEU A 193 16.42 -51.49 -5.97
C LEU A 193 17.72 -51.52 -5.14
N LEU A 194 17.84 -50.70 -4.09
CA LEU A 194 19.11 -50.56 -3.37
C LEU A 194 19.59 -51.84 -2.62
N PRO A 195 18.72 -52.65 -1.96
CA PRO A 195 19.12 -53.92 -1.35
C PRO A 195 19.59 -54.97 -2.37
N LEU A 196 19.06 -54.96 -3.60
CA LEU A 196 19.48 -55.86 -4.68
C LEU A 196 20.89 -55.55 -5.22
N LEU A 197 21.49 -54.45 -4.75
CA LEU A 197 22.82 -53.98 -5.10
C LEU A 197 23.77 -53.96 -3.89
N ASP A 198 23.30 -54.32 -2.69
CA ASP A 198 24.19 -54.63 -1.59
C ASP A 198 24.74 -56.04 -1.80
N ASN A 199 25.96 -56.11 -2.32
CA ASN A 199 26.77 -57.33 -2.22
C ASN A 199 26.81 -57.74 -0.74
N ALA A 200 26.13 -58.84 -0.39
CA ALA A 200 26.24 -59.44 0.93
C ALA A 200 27.53 -60.27 0.95
N ASP A 201 28.36 -60.11 1.98
CA ASP A 201 29.45 -61.07 2.20
C ASP A 201 28.81 -62.46 2.47
N PRO A 202 29.07 -63.49 1.63
CA PRO A 202 28.31 -64.75 1.65
C PRO A 202 28.65 -65.67 2.85
N SER A 203 29.32 -65.12 3.88
CA SER A 203 30.05 -65.86 4.90
C SER A 203 29.27 -66.14 6.19
N THR A 204 28.11 -65.50 6.43
CA THR A 204 27.48 -65.48 7.77
C THR A 204 25.99 -65.84 7.88
N SER A 205 25.22 -66.02 6.78
CA SER A 205 23.85 -66.56 6.93
C SER A 205 23.30 -67.33 5.72
N ILE A 206 22.70 -68.49 6.01
CA ILE A 206 22.05 -69.38 5.02
C ILE A 206 20.84 -68.69 4.35
N LEU A 207 20.18 -67.77 5.07
CA LEU A 207 19.07 -66.97 4.54
C LEU A 207 19.51 -65.87 3.55
N ALA A 208 20.76 -65.41 3.60
CA ALA A 208 21.29 -64.50 2.58
C ALA A 208 21.60 -65.25 1.27
N ALA A 209 22.17 -66.46 1.35
CA ALA A 209 22.39 -67.31 0.17
C ALA A 209 21.08 -67.62 -0.58
N LEU A 210 19.97 -67.80 0.13
CA LEU A 210 18.63 -67.98 -0.47
C LEU A 210 18.04 -66.70 -1.10
N ARG A 211 18.61 -65.52 -0.85
CA ARG A 211 18.20 -64.24 -1.48
C ARG A 211 18.96 -63.93 -2.75
N GLU A 212 20.21 -64.39 -2.87
CA GLU A 212 20.97 -64.32 -4.11
C GLU A 212 20.46 -65.35 -5.12
N VAL A 213 20.02 -66.52 -4.65
CA VAL A 213 19.49 -67.63 -5.47
C VAL A 213 17.95 -67.64 -5.52
N VAL A 214 17.32 -66.50 -5.83
CA VAL A 214 15.89 -66.48 -6.17
C VAL A 214 15.71 -67.05 -7.58
N ASN A 215 15.11 -68.24 -7.69
CA ASN A 215 14.93 -69.01 -8.93
C ASN A 215 16.22 -69.41 -9.68
N GLY A 216 17.42 -69.21 -9.11
CA GLY A 216 18.68 -69.72 -9.67
C GLY A 216 19.36 -68.83 -10.72
N THR A 217 19.12 -67.51 -10.72
CA THR A 217 19.71 -66.56 -11.67
C THR A 217 20.18 -65.27 -11.00
N ASP A 218 21.38 -64.79 -11.35
CA ASP A 218 22.01 -63.58 -10.77
C ASP A 218 21.27 -62.28 -11.13
N GLU A 219 20.32 -61.85 -10.30
CA GLU A 219 19.57 -60.60 -10.48
C GLU A 219 20.42 -59.31 -10.31
N THR A 220 21.64 -59.41 -9.78
CA THR A 220 22.56 -58.27 -9.59
C THR A 220 22.88 -57.54 -10.91
N SER A 221 23.05 -58.30 -12.00
CA SER A 221 23.24 -57.77 -13.35
C SER A 221 22.03 -56.98 -13.84
N ASN A 222 20.83 -57.52 -13.64
CA ASN A 222 19.57 -56.86 -13.99
C ASN A 222 19.36 -55.57 -13.17
N ALA A 223 19.66 -55.60 -11.87
CA ALA A 223 19.59 -54.42 -11.00
C ALA A 223 20.52 -53.30 -11.51
N ARG A 224 21.76 -53.63 -11.88
CA ARG A 224 22.72 -52.66 -12.44
C ARG A 224 22.25 -52.08 -13.78
N ILE A 225 21.69 -52.90 -14.67
CA ILE A 225 21.12 -52.43 -15.95
C ILE A 225 19.97 -51.44 -15.69
N ARG A 226 19.08 -51.71 -14.72
CA ARG A 226 17.98 -50.80 -14.35
C ARG A 226 18.50 -49.47 -13.80
N ILE A 227 19.58 -49.48 -13.00
CA ILE A 227 20.26 -48.26 -12.53
C ILE A 227 20.87 -47.47 -13.70
N LEU A 228 21.52 -48.13 -14.67
CA LEU A 228 22.08 -47.48 -15.85
C LEU A 228 20.99 -46.81 -16.71
N ILE A 229 19.83 -47.46 -16.88
CA ILE A 229 18.67 -46.86 -17.55
C ILE A 229 18.18 -45.63 -16.75
N LEU A 230 18.12 -45.72 -15.42
CA LEU A 230 17.72 -44.62 -14.55
C LEU A 230 18.67 -43.41 -14.63
N THR A 231 20.00 -43.62 -14.71
CA THR A 231 20.97 -42.51 -14.82
C THR A 231 20.88 -41.82 -16.19
N LEU A 232 20.72 -42.57 -17.28
CA LEU A 232 20.47 -42.02 -18.62
C LEU A 232 19.17 -41.20 -18.67
N LEU A 233 18.09 -41.72 -18.07
CA LEU A 233 16.80 -41.06 -17.94
C LEU A 233 16.89 -39.78 -17.10
N ALA A 234 17.64 -39.79 -16.00
CA ALA A 234 17.89 -38.62 -15.16
C ALA A 234 18.63 -37.51 -15.92
N MET A 235 19.68 -37.85 -16.67
CA MET A 235 20.47 -36.86 -17.43
C MET A 235 19.71 -36.35 -18.67
N PHE A 236 19.33 -37.23 -19.58
CA PHE A 236 18.90 -36.85 -20.93
C PHE A 236 17.40 -36.55 -21.04
N LEU A 237 16.54 -37.24 -20.30
CA LEU A 237 15.09 -37.01 -20.36
C LEU A 237 14.62 -36.01 -19.29
N SER A 238 15.23 -36.02 -18.10
CA SER A 238 14.75 -35.23 -16.97
C SER A 238 15.48 -33.88 -16.80
N ALA A 239 16.82 -33.88 -16.71
CA ALA A 239 17.59 -32.67 -16.43
C ALA A 239 17.77 -31.75 -17.65
N LEU A 240 18.30 -32.26 -18.77
CA LEU A 240 18.58 -31.42 -19.96
C LEU A 240 17.33 -30.71 -20.52
N PRO A 241 16.16 -31.37 -20.69
CA PRO A 241 14.99 -30.70 -21.26
C PRO A 241 14.43 -29.64 -20.32
N ALA A 242 14.44 -29.88 -19.00
CA ALA A 242 14.02 -28.92 -18.00
C ALA A 242 14.91 -27.65 -18.04
N VAL A 243 16.23 -27.81 -18.02
CA VAL A 243 17.20 -26.70 -18.16
C VAL A 243 16.99 -25.96 -19.49
N GLY A 244 16.82 -26.69 -20.60
CA GLY A 244 16.59 -26.11 -21.93
C GLY A 244 15.33 -25.25 -22.01
N VAL A 245 14.21 -25.71 -21.43
CA VAL A 245 12.96 -24.93 -21.36
C VAL A 245 13.13 -23.67 -20.51
N VAL A 246 13.73 -23.79 -19.32
CA VAL A 246 13.93 -22.64 -18.42
C VAL A 246 14.90 -21.62 -19.01
N LEU A 247 16.00 -22.04 -19.65
CA LEU A 247 16.91 -21.12 -20.34
C LEU A 247 16.26 -20.45 -21.56
N ARG A 248 15.37 -21.14 -22.28
CA ARG A 248 14.61 -20.53 -23.40
C ARG A 248 13.70 -19.40 -22.90
N GLU A 249 13.05 -19.58 -21.76
CA GLU A 249 12.19 -18.57 -21.14
C GLU A 249 12.98 -17.45 -20.45
N PHE A 250 14.11 -17.77 -19.81
CA PHE A 250 15.07 -16.77 -19.31
C PHE A 250 15.53 -15.83 -20.45
N ASN A 251 15.92 -16.38 -21.60
CA ASN A 251 16.29 -15.57 -22.77
C ASN A 251 15.12 -14.70 -23.27
N ARG A 252 13.88 -15.21 -23.25
CA ARG A 252 12.67 -14.43 -23.58
C ARG A 252 12.41 -13.29 -22.59
N LEU A 253 12.59 -13.51 -21.29
CA LEU A 253 12.45 -12.44 -20.29
C LEU A 253 13.58 -11.40 -20.37
N VAL A 254 14.83 -11.80 -20.59
CA VAL A 254 15.94 -10.85 -20.78
C VAL A 254 15.72 -9.98 -22.03
N ALA A 255 15.28 -10.57 -23.14
CA ALA A 255 14.91 -9.84 -24.36
C ALA A 255 13.60 -9.04 -24.23
N PHE A 256 12.76 -9.32 -23.24
CA PHE A 256 11.66 -8.42 -22.85
C PHE A 256 12.17 -7.24 -22.03
N ARG A 257 13.01 -7.48 -21.02
CA ARG A 257 13.60 -6.43 -20.17
C ARG A 257 14.39 -5.41 -20.98
N SER A 258 15.19 -5.82 -21.97
CA SER A 258 15.91 -4.86 -22.83
C SER A 258 14.94 -3.94 -23.59
N ARG A 259 13.94 -4.50 -24.27
CA ARG A 259 12.91 -3.73 -25.01
C ARG A 259 12.04 -2.87 -24.09
N TRP A 260 11.76 -3.29 -22.85
CA TRP A 260 11.06 -2.47 -21.86
C TRP A 260 11.93 -1.29 -21.38
N LEU A 261 13.23 -1.48 -21.15
CA LEU A 261 14.16 -0.39 -20.84
C LEU A 261 14.35 0.57 -22.02
N GLU A 262 14.52 0.05 -23.23
CA GLU A 262 14.76 0.83 -24.45
C GLU A 262 13.51 1.61 -24.88
N ILE A 263 12.35 0.95 -24.95
CA ILE A 263 11.11 1.50 -25.53
C ILE A 263 10.22 2.11 -24.45
N ARG A 264 9.91 1.37 -23.37
CA ARG A 264 8.99 1.88 -22.33
C ARG A 264 9.62 2.97 -21.46
N CYS A 265 10.89 2.80 -21.09
CA CYS A 265 11.63 3.83 -20.34
C CYS A 265 12.40 4.82 -21.24
N GLY A 266 12.37 4.66 -22.57
CA GLY A 266 13.11 5.52 -23.51
C GLY A 266 14.64 5.43 -23.41
N GLY A 267 15.15 4.33 -22.87
CA GLY A 267 16.55 4.15 -22.48
C GLY A 267 16.95 4.89 -21.19
N LYS A 268 15.99 5.48 -20.46
CA LYS A 268 16.25 6.29 -19.27
C LYS A 268 16.21 5.46 -18.00
N GLU A 269 16.90 5.98 -17.00
CA GLU A 269 17.04 5.48 -15.65
C GLU A 269 16.64 6.56 -14.66
N MET A 270 16.44 6.14 -13.42
CA MET A 270 16.16 6.99 -12.27
C MET A 270 17.12 6.60 -11.17
N GLY A 271 17.71 7.58 -10.47
CA GLY A 271 18.68 7.30 -9.42
C GLY A 271 18.79 8.38 -8.35
N TRP A 272 19.25 7.96 -7.18
CA TRP A 272 19.48 8.80 -6.00
C TRP A 272 20.97 9.01 -5.76
N LEU A 273 21.37 10.27 -5.53
CA LEU A 273 22.69 10.64 -5.04
C LEU A 273 22.58 11.26 -3.65
N SER A 274 22.99 10.52 -2.63
CA SER A 274 23.14 11.00 -1.25
C SER A 274 24.20 12.11 -1.16
N ALA A 275 23.91 13.18 -0.41
CA ALA A 275 24.89 14.21 -0.08
C ALA A 275 26.09 13.65 0.72
N ARG A 276 25.89 12.59 1.53
CA ARG A 276 27.01 11.90 2.23
C ARG A 276 27.96 11.19 1.26
N LYS A 277 27.51 10.84 0.04
CA LYS A 277 28.34 10.22 -1.00
C LYS A 277 28.98 11.23 -1.96
N ALA A 278 28.44 12.45 -2.01
CA ALA A 278 28.97 13.55 -2.83
C ALA A 278 29.00 14.88 -2.05
N PRO A 279 29.73 14.97 -0.92
CA PRO A 279 29.70 16.13 -0.04
C PRO A 279 30.24 17.41 -0.69
N GLY A 280 31.01 17.32 -1.78
CA GLY A 280 31.45 18.48 -2.55
C GLY A 280 30.31 19.33 -3.15
N PHE A 281 29.11 18.75 -3.29
CA PHE A 281 27.89 19.46 -3.75
C PHE A 281 26.93 19.86 -2.62
N ALA A 282 27.21 19.53 -1.36
CA ALA A 282 26.25 19.68 -0.26
C ALA A 282 25.75 21.14 -0.08
N ASN A 283 26.62 22.13 -0.35
CA ASN A 283 26.33 23.56 -0.25
C ASN A 283 26.05 24.21 -1.62
N TRP A 284 25.47 23.47 -2.58
CA TRP A 284 25.22 23.97 -3.94
C TRP A 284 23.71 23.91 -4.25
N GLY A 285 23.07 25.08 -4.35
CA GLY A 285 21.69 25.19 -4.81
C GLY A 285 21.47 24.57 -6.19
N GLU A 286 20.25 24.09 -6.43
CA GLU A 286 19.92 23.19 -7.54
C GLU A 286 20.40 23.68 -8.92
N LYS A 287 20.25 24.99 -9.17
CA LYS A 287 20.69 25.64 -10.41
C LYS A 287 22.19 25.50 -10.65
N ARG A 288 23.02 25.65 -9.61
CA ARG A 288 24.49 25.55 -9.68
C ARG A 288 24.92 24.12 -10.05
N ILE A 289 24.20 23.11 -9.56
CA ILE A 289 24.44 21.70 -9.89
C ILE A 289 24.02 21.41 -11.33
N LYS A 290 22.85 21.90 -11.78
CA LYS A 290 22.40 21.80 -13.18
C LYS A 290 23.41 22.46 -14.15
N ASP A 291 23.89 23.66 -13.84
CA ASP A 291 24.93 24.36 -14.59
C ASP A 291 26.25 23.57 -14.65
N HIS A 292 26.63 22.87 -13.56
CA HIS A 292 27.84 22.04 -13.51
C HIS A 292 27.71 20.79 -14.38
N PHE A 293 26.57 20.09 -14.36
CA PHE A 293 26.34 18.95 -15.25
C PHE A 293 26.37 19.34 -16.74
N CYS A 294 25.85 20.52 -17.11
CA CYS A 294 26.03 21.05 -18.47
C CYS A 294 27.51 21.37 -18.78
N LYS A 295 28.27 21.98 -17.85
CA LYS A 295 29.71 22.26 -18.04
C LYS A 295 30.56 21.00 -18.20
N LEU A 296 30.20 19.90 -17.54
CA LEU A 296 30.84 18.59 -17.67
C LEU A 296 30.39 17.82 -18.92
N GLY A 297 29.44 18.32 -19.72
CA GLY A 297 28.87 17.59 -20.86
C GLY A 297 28.00 16.40 -20.45
N LEU A 298 27.62 16.28 -19.17
CA LEU A 298 26.76 15.21 -18.63
C LEU A 298 25.26 15.53 -18.77
N SER A 299 24.89 16.68 -19.34
CA SER A 299 23.52 17.02 -19.69
C SER A 299 23.44 17.91 -20.92
N SER A 300 22.62 17.48 -21.88
CA SER A 300 22.24 18.29 -23.05
C SER A 300 20.94 19.10 -22.85
N PHE A 301 20.04 18.64 -21.97
CA PHE A 301 18.68 19.20 -21.84
C PHE A 301 18.51 20.26 -20.75
N LEU A 302 19.34 20.26 -19.69
CA LEU A 302 19.17 21.17 -18.55
C LEU A 302 19.40 22.67 -18.90
N GLN A 303 20.03 22.97 -20.04
CA GLN A 303 20.37 24.34 -20.46
C GLN A 303 19.18 25.16 -21.04
N GLY A 304 17.99 24.56 -21.17
CA GLY A 304 16.87 25.12 -21.95
C GLY A 304 16.31 26.48 -21.46
N GLY A 305 16.54 26.85 -20.20
CA GLY A 305 15.94 28.05 -19.58
C GLY A 305 16.70 29.37 -19.75
N SER A 306 17.90 29.39 -20.34
CA SER A 306 18.76 30.59 -20.33
C SER A 306 19.65 30.75 -21.57
N ARG A 307 19.03 30.85 -22.75
CA ARG A 307 19.69 31.48 -23.91
C ARG A 307 19.64 33.02 -23.75
N PRO A 308 20.78 33.72 -23.70
CA PRO A 308 20.77 35.19 -23.70
C PRO A 308 20.20 35.70 -25.03
N SER A 309 19.15 36.51 -24.97
CA SER A 309 18.59 37.19 -26.16
C SER A 309 19.61 38.23 -26.65
N GLY A 310 20.44 37.82 -27.62
CA GLY A 310 21.84 38.22 -27.60
C GLY A 310 22.48 38.69 -28.89
N HIS A 311 21.90 38.51 -30.10
CA HIS A 311 22.18 39.31 -31.30
C HIS A 311 21.18 39.07 -32.46
N ARG A 312 21.28 39.91 -33.51
CA ARG A 312 20.32 40.08 -34.63
C ARG A 312 20.49 39.08 -35.79
N SER A 313 19.56 39.14 -36.75
CA SER A 313 19.49 38.44 -38.07
C SER A 313 18.61 37.17 -38.05
N ARG A 314 17.66 36.96 -38.98
CA ARG A 314 17.13 37.79 -40.09
C ARG A 314 15.64 37.46 -40.35
N HIS A 315 14.98 38.19 -41.26
CA HIS A 315 13.58 37.91 -41.64
C HIS A 315 13.39 36.51 -42.23
N ALA A 316 12.34 35.81 -41.76
CA ALA A 316 11.63 34.79 -42.52
C ALA A 316 10.13 34.95 -42.21
N THR A 317 9.32 35.31 -43.20
CA THR A 317 7.91 35.66 -43.03
C THR A 317 6.98 34.48 -43.27
N GLY A 318 6.07 34.23 -42.32
CA GLY A 318 4.74 33.66 -42.56
C GLY A 318 4.66 32.31 -43.26
N GLN A 319 4.67 31.22 -42.48
CA GLN A 319 4.08 29.96 -42.93
C GLN A 319 3.22 29.34 -41.82
N ASN A 320 1.92 29.20 -42.06
CA ASN A 320 0.99 28.52 -41.16
C ASN A 320 1.24 27.00 -41.21
N GLN A 321 2.16 26.50 -40.38
CA GLN A 321 2.26 25.05 -40.16
C GLN A 321 1.17 24.60 -39.19
N SER A 322 0.19 23.89 -39.75
CA SER A 322 -0.88 23.24 -39.02
C SER A 322 -0.37 22.06 -38.19
N TYR A 323 -1.18 21.64 -37.21
CA TYR A 323 -0.93 20.48 -36.34
C TYR A 323 -0.57 19.22 -37.16
N ARG A 324 0.72 18.86 -37.21
CA ARG A 324 1.15 17.50 -37.57
C ARG A 324 2.49 17.14 -36.95
N SER A 325 2.44 16.20 -36.02
CA SER A 325 3.52 15.28 -35.63
C SER A 325 4.94 15.86 -35.57
N ALA A 326 5.25 16.57 -34.48
CA ALA A 326 6.64 16.74 -34.04
C ALA A 326 7.19 15.36 -33.61
N SER A 327 7.71 14.59 -34.57
CA SER A 327 8.38 13.33 -34.32
C SER A 327 9.63 13.58 -33.47
N PRO A 328 9.90 12.81 -32.39
CA PRO A 328 11.05 13.03 -31.50
C PRO A 328 12.37 12.48 -32.11
N SER A 329 12.58 12.76 -33.40
CA SER A 329 13.70 12.26 -34.22
C SER A 329 14.72 13.35 -34.57
N SER A 330 14.76 14.45 -33.82
CA SER A 330 16.02 15.17 -33.63
C SER A 330 16.91 14.27 -32.78
N GLU A 331 17.89 13.61 -33.40
CA GLU A 331 18.81 12.72 -32.68
C GLU A 331 19.46 13.50 -31.52
N PRO A 332 19.25 13.09 -30.25
CA PRO A 332 20.02 13.68 -29.17
C PRO A 332 21.48 13.30 -29.40
N SER A 333 22.37 14.29 -29.33
CA SER A 333 23.82 14.08 -29.37
C SER A 333 24.18 12.88 -28.49
N GLY A 334 24.92 11.91 -29.05
CA GLY A 334 24.96 10.50 -28.64
C GLY A 334 25.59 10.16 -27.28
N LEU A 335 25.54 11.09 -26.32
CA LEU A 335 25.96 10.97 -24.94
C LEU A 335 25.41 9.68 -24.30
N GLU A 336 26.32 8.80 -23.87
CA GLU A 336 25.97 7.56 -23.16
C GLU A 336 25.42 7.84 -21.76
N VAL A 337 25.81 8.98 -21.17
CA VAL A 337 25.28 9.53 -19.92
C VAL A 337 24.72 10.92 -20.20
N ASP A 338 23.41 11.09 -20.04
CA ASP A 338 22.69 12.36 -20.27
C ASP A 338 21.63 12.55 -19.19
N ILE A 339 21.91 13.42 -18.22
CA ILE A 339 21.01 13.78 -17.12
C ILE A 339 19.99 14.77 -17.67
N GLN A 340 18.70 14.43 -17.62
CA GLN A 340 17.63 15.21 -18.24
C GLN A 340 16.80 16.00 -17.22
N SER A 341 16.71 15.50 -16.00
CA SER A 341 16.15 16.21 -14.86
C SER A 341 16.91 15.87 -13.58
N LEU A 342 16.97 16.85 -12.70
CA LEU A 342 17.53 16.76 -11.37
C LEU A 342 16.62 17.54 -10.43
N PHE A 343 16.32 16.93 -9.28
CA PHE A 343 15.49 17.47 -8.21
C PHE A 343 16.23 17.28 -6.88
N SER A 344 16.36 18.35 -6.11
CA SER A 344 17.04 18.37 -4.82
C SER A 344 16.06 18.04 -3.70
N ILE A 345 16.54 17.35 -2.66
CA ILE A 345 15.76 17.03 -1.46
C ILE A 345 16.38 17.76 -0.27
N CYS A 346 15.65 18.74 0.25
CA CYS A 346 15.88 19.37 1.55
C CYS A 346 15.29 18.53 2.69
N ASP A 347 15.53 18.92 3.94
CA ASP A 347 14.97 18.26 5.13
C ASP A 347 13.47 18.56 5.29
N THR A 348 12.59 17.61 4.93
CA THR A 348 11.13 17.78 5.05
C THR A 348 10.58 17.32 6.41
N HIS A 349 11.41 17.01 7.40
CA HIS A 349 10.94 16.42 8.67
C HIS A 349 9.91 17.30 9.41
N ASN A 350 10.12 18.61 9.47
CA ASN A 350 9.15 19.55 10.09
C ASN A 350 7.82 19.57 9.33
N ILE A 351 7.86 19.61 7.99
CA ILE A 351 6.66 19.57 7.14
C ILE A 351 5.92 18.24 7.31
N ALA A 352 6.63 17.11 7.45
CA ALA A 352 6.04 15.80 7.70
C ALA A 352 5.27 15.74 9.03
N LEU A 353 5.79 16.36 10.09
CA LEU A 353 5.10 16.48 11.38
C LEU A 353 3.86 17.38 11.29
N LEU A 354 3.97 18.55 10.65
CA LEU A 354 2.83 19.45 10.42
C LEU A 354 1.74 18.81 9.56
N ILE A 355 2.11 18.01 8.55
CA ILE A 355 1.15 17.24 7.74
C ILE A 355 0.47 16.15 8.56
N ALA A 356 1.20 15.45 9.44
CA ALA A 356 0.58 14.47 10.34
C ALA A 356 -0.45 15.13 11.28
N GLU A 357 -0.15 16.30 11.85
CA GLU A 357 -1.11 17.06 12.65
C GLU A 357 -2.29 17.55 11.81
N ARG A 358 -2.04 18.09 10.60
CA ARG A 358 -3.08 18.51 9.64
C ARG A 358 -4.04 17.36 9.32
N ASP A 359 -3.52 16.16 9.12
CA ASP A 359 -4.30 14.99 8.75
C ASP A 359 -5.11 14.44 9.94
N GLU A 360 -4.60 14.53 11.17
CA GLU A 360 -5.38 14.28 12.39
C GLU A 360 -6.51 15.31 12.56
N VAL A 361 -6.20 16.59 12.38
CA VAL A 361 -7.16 17.70 12.45
C VAL A 361 -8.25 17.58 11.38
N LEU A 362 -7.88 17.18 10.15
CA LEU A 362 -8.83 16.90 9.07
C LEU A 362 -9.67 15.65 9.39
N HIS A 363 -9.09 14.61 9.98
CA HIS A 363 -9.82 13.41 10.37
C HIS A 363 -10.89 13.74 11.44
N ASN A 364 -10.50 14.50 12.47
CA ASN A 364 -11.42 14.94 13.53
C ASN A 364 -12.49 15.89 13.00
N LEU A 365 -12.15 16.77 12.04
CA LEU A 365 -13.11 17.59 11.31
C LEU A 365 -14.11 16.72 10.53
N GLU A 366 -13.65 15.78 9.69
CA GLU A 366 -14.55 14.88 8.95
C GLU A 366 -15.45 14.07 9.89
N VAL A 367 -14.95 13.61 11.04
CA VAL A 367 -15.76 12.94 12.07
C VAL A 367 -16.80 13.88 12.67
N ALA A 368 -16.48 15.15 12.94
CA ALA A 368 -17.43 16.12 13.47
C ALA A 368 -18.50 16.53 12.43
N GLU A 369 -18.11 16.79 11.18
CA GLU A 369 -19.03 17.10 10.07
C GLU A 369 -19.94 15.90 9.73
N THR A 370 -19.41 14.67 9.75
CA THR A 370 -20.21 13.44 9.52
C THR A 370 -21.19 13.17 10.65
N LYS A 371 -20.80 13.36 11.93
CA LYS A 371 -21.74 13.38 13.07
C LYS A 371 -22.85 14.40 12.83
N TYR A 372 -22.50 15.66 12.52
CA TYR A 372 -23.47 16.74 12.26
C TYR A 372 -24.43 16.39 11.12
N ILE A 373 -23.95 15.96 9.95
CA ILE A 373 -24.80 15.56 8.82
C ILE A 373 -25.69 14.37 9.18
N SER A 374 -25.16 13.34 9.84
CA SER A 374 -25.93 12.14 10.24
C SER A 374 -26.96 12.40 11.35
N SER A 375 -26.84 13.54 12.06
CA SER A 375 -27.84 13.99 13.02
C SER A 375 -29.17 14.41 12.37
N PHE A 376 -29.22 14.58 11.04
CA PHE A 376 -30.45 14.92 10.31
C PHE A 376 -31.04 13.72 9.57
N LYS A 377 -32.36 13.73 9.40
CA LYS A 377 -33.10 12.78 8.58
C LYS A 377 -34.13 13.50 7.70
N LEU A 378 -34.30 13.00 6.48
CA LEU A 378 -35.37 13.45 5.59
C LEU A 378 -36.72 12.99 6.15
N ALA A 379 -37.45 13.90 6.79
CA ALA A 379 -38.78 13.60 7.29
C ALA A 379 -39.81 13.79 6.17
N THR A 380 -40.13 12.71 5.44
CA THR A 380 -41.42 12.64 4.75
C THR A 380 -42.51 12.70 5.81
N PRO A 381 -43.47 13.64 5.75
CA PRO A 381 -44.61 13.61 6.65
C PRO A 381 -45.39 12.30 6.43
N GLU A 382 -45.83 11.66 7.52
CA GLU A 382 -46.77 10.54 7.41
C GLU A 382 -48.03 11.02 6.65
N PRO A 383 -48.61 10.20 5.76
CA PRO A 383 -49.88 10.54 5.12
C PRO A 383 -50.92 10.76 6.23
N SER A 384 -51.57 11.92 6.20
CA SER A 384 -52.41 12.32 7.34
C SER A 384 -53.53 11.31 7.55
N ILE A 385 -53.79 10.93 8.80
CA ILE A 385 -54.73 9.85 9.20
C ILE A 385 -56.12 9.97 8.53
N ALA A 386 -56.54 11.18 8.16
CA ALA A 386 -57.76 11.46 7.39
C ALA A 386 -57.80 10.83 5.97
N GLU A 387 -56.69 10.31 5.44
CA GLU A 387 -56.64 9.55 4.17
C GLU A 387 -56.85 8.04 4.38
N LEU A 388 -56.90 7.57 5.63
CA LEU A 388 -57.08 6.15 5.99
C LEU A 388 -58.52 5.77 6.37
N GLU A 389 -59.43 6.74 6.52
CA GLU A 389 -60.84 6.53 6.95
C GLU A 389 -61.86 6.66 5.81
N ILE A 390 -61.68 5.93 4.70
CA ILE A 390 -62.78 5.66 3.74
C ILE A 390 -62.78 4.19 3.32
N GLY A 391 -63.80 3.43 3.75
CA GLY A 391 -64.19 2.15 3.14
C GLY A 391 -63.86 0.89 3.95
N ALA A 392 -64.81 0.44 4.78
CA ALA A 392 -64.83 -0.92 5.30
C ALA A 392 -65.41 -1.94 4.27
N GLN A 393 -65.25 -3.23 4.56
CA GLN A 393 -65.52 -4.39 3.68
C GLN A 393 -67.01 -4.87 3.72
N PRO A 394 -67.38 -6.08 3.23
CA PRO A 394 -67.59 -6.48 1.83
C PRO A 394 -69.04 -7.07 1.63
N PRO A 395 -69.40 -7.89 0.61
CA PRO A 395 -68.97 -9.30 0.52
C PRO A 395 -68.74 -9.87 -0.91
N ALA A 396 -68.27 -11.13 -0.92
CA ALA A 396 -67.79 -11.96 -2.03
C ALA A 396 -68.68 -12.14 -3.28
N LEU A 397 -68.03 -12.43 -4.42
CA LEU A 397 -68.10 -13.76 -5.05
C LEU A 397 -66.94 -14.03 -6.05
N LEU A 398 -66.87 -15.26 -6.56
CA LEU A 398 -65.79 -15.83 -7.38
C LEU A 398 -65.88 -15.40 -8.86
N THR A 399 -64.75 -15.33 -9.58
CA THR A 399 -64.45 -16.15 -10.79
C THR A 399 -63.14 -15.71 -11.51
N GLU A 400 -62.54 -16.68 -12.20
CA GLU A 400 -61.39 -16.72 -13.11
C GLU A 400 -61.03 -15.54 -14.06
N LYS A 401 -59.79 -15.64 -14.56
CA LYS A 401 -59.23 -15.14 -15.85
C LYS A 401 -58.98 -13.62 -16.07
N SER A 402 -57.69 -13.33 -16.28
CA SER A 402 -57.11 -12.59 -17.42
C SER A 402 -57.90 -11.45 -18.07
N GLU A 403 -57.46 -10.19 -17.87
CA GLU A 403 -56.84 -9.38 -18.93
C GLU A 403 -56.22 -8.07 -18.37
N LYS A 404 -55.60 -7.25 -19.23
CA LYS A 404 -55.00 -5.95 -18.85
C LYS A 404 -56.06 -4.84 -18.88
N PRO A 405 -56.39 -4.16 -17.75
CA PRO A 405 -57.17 -2.94 -17.81
C PRO A 405 -56.32 -1.77 -18.35
N GLU A 406 -56.96 -0.89 -19.11
CA GLU A 406 -56.30 0.26 -19.75
C GLU A 406 -56.01 1.40 -18.75
N ARG A 407 -55.12 2.33 -19.14
CA ARG A 407 -54.83 3.54 -18.36
C ARG A 407 -55.94 4.57 -18.56
N PRO A 408 -56.67 5.02 -17.52
CA PRO A 408 -57.66 6.09 -17.66
C PRO A 408 -56.97 7.41 -18.04
N TYR A 409 -57.44 8.03 -19.12
CA TYR A 409 -56.92 9.30 -19.64
C TYR A 409 -57.48 10.48 -18.83
N ILE A 410 -56.79 10.87 -17.75
CA ILE A 410 -57.18 12.03 -16.94
C ILE A 410 -56.92 13.32 -17.73
N SER A 411 -57.97 14.08 -17.99
CA SER A 411 -57.94 15.31 -18.79
C SER A 411 -57.36 16.49 -18.02
N ARG A 412 -56.72 17.43 -18.74
CA ARG A 412 -56.12 18.63 -18.14
C ARG A 412 -57.20 19.68 -17.88
N PRO A 413 -57.25 20.32 -16.69
CA PRO A 413 -58.14 21.45 -16.45
C PRO A 413 -57.78 22.63 -17.35
N ARG A 414 -58.81 23.29 -17.87
CA ARG A 414 -58.75 24.39 -18.84
C ARG A 414 -58.39 25.69 -18.14
N ALA A 415 -57.32 26.38 -18.56
CA ALA A 415 -56.91 27.64 -17.95
C ALA A 415 -57.94 28.74 -18.20
N LEU A 416 -58.53 29.28 -17.12
CA LEU A 416 -59.40 30.46 -17.19
C LEU A 416 -58.56 31.71 -17.43
N VAL A 417 -59.02 32.55 -18.36
CA VAL A 417 -58.34 33.78 -18.78
C VAL A 417 -58.95 34.99 -18.09
N GLY A 418 -58.10 35.87 -17.57
CA GLY A 418 -58.40 37.29 -17.50
C GLY A 418 -58.84 37.85 -16.14
N SER A 419 -57.87 38.39 -15.40
CA SER A 419 -58.08 39.66 -14.69
C SER A 419 -56.84 40.53 -14.87
N ARG A 420 -57.03 41.73 -15.45
CA ARG A 420 -55.98 42.75 -15.57
C ARG A 420 -56.18 43.78 -14.46
N HIS A 421 -55.18 43.97 -13.61
CA HIS A 421 -55.11 45.17 -12.79
C HIS A 421 -53.70 45.77 -12.75
N ARG A 422 -53.65 47.10 -12.89
CA ARG A 422 -52.45 47.92 -12.76
C ARG A 422 -52.13 48.09 -11.27
N GLN A 423 -50.86 48.03 -10.86
CA GLN A 423 -50.37 48.80 -9.71
C GLN A 423 -48.91 49.28 -9.92
N HIS A 424 -48.54 50.32 -9.17
CA HIS A 424 -47.29 51.08 -9.31
C HIS A 424 -46.06 50.37 -8.72
N PRO A 425 -44.84 50.75 -9.15
CA PRO A 425 -43.60 50.39 -8.48
C PRO A 425 -43.48 51.13 -7.13
N ARG A 426 -43.87 50.49 -6.02
CA ARG A 426 -43.53 50.97 -4.67
C ARG A 426 -42.10 50.54 -4.32
N ARG A 427 -41.28 51.50 -3.87
CA ARG A 427 -39.97 51.24 -3.23
C ARG A 427 -40.18 50.30 -2.03
N ARG A 428 -39.31 49.30 -1.86
CA ARG A 428 -39.25 48.48 -0.64
C ARG A 428 -38.11 48.97 0.26
N ASN A 429 -38.45 49.30 1.51
CA ASN A 429 -37.46 49.38 2.58
C ASN A 429 -36.98 47.96 2.94
N PRO A 430 -35.71 47.78 3.35
CA PRO A 430 -35.23 46.54 3.95
C PRO A 430 -35.68 46.48 5.42
N ALA A 431 -36.94 46.10 5.66
CA ALA A 431 -37.46 45.79 7.00
C ALA A 431 -37.41 44.27 7.25
N HIS A 432 -36.90 43.86 8.41
CA HIS A 432 -36.77 42.44 8.77
C HIS A 432 -38.14 41.79 8.98
N ALA A 433 -38.53 40.91 8.05
CA ALA A 433 -39.78 40.15 8.14
C ALA A 433 -39.59 38.86 8.96
N HIS A 434 -39.60 38.98 10.29
CA HIS A 434 -39.89 37.85 11.16
C HIS A 434 -41.40 37.56 11.10
N SER A 435 -41.83 36.67 10.20
CA SER A 435 -43.22 36.23 10.09
C SER A 435 -43.31 34.70 10.18
N SER A 436 -43.81 34.21 11.31
CA SER A 436 -43.84 32.79 11.66
C SER A 436 -45.02 32.03 11.02
N PHE A 437 -44.83 31.54 9.81
CA PHE A 437 -45.57 30.39 9.26
C PHE A 437 -44.59 29.47 8.51
N ALA A 438 -44.72 28.17 8.73
CA ALA A 438 -43.66 27.16 8.58
C ALA A 438 -43.16 26.88 7.13
N PRO A 439 -41.99 26.22 6.94
CA PRO A 439 -41.03 25.77 7.96
C PRO A 439 -39.67 26.47 7.90
N THR A 440 -39.09 26.77 9.06
CA THR A 440 -37.64 27.00 9.20
C THR A 440 -36.90 25.68 9.14
N SER A 441 -35.85 25.57 8.32
CA SER A 441 -34.95 24.42 8.33
C SER A 441 -34.23 24.31 9.69
N PHE A 442 -34.05 23.08 10.18
CA PHE A 442 -33.24 22.83 11.38
C PHE A 442 -31.73 22.85 11.11
N VAL A 443 -31.30 22.84 9.84
CA VAL A 443 -29.95 23.21 9.41
C VAL A 443 -29.71 24.67 9.79
N ALA A 444 -28.54 24.99 10.37
CA ALA A 444 -28.27 26.35 10.84
C ALA A 444 -28.30 27.37 9.68
N PRO A 445 -28.74 28.62 9.91
CA PRO A 445 -28.68 29.66 8.90
C PRO A 445 -27.22 29.96 8.49
N SER A 446 -26.99 30.17 7.19
CA SER A 446 -25.71 30.59 6.56
C SER A 446 -25.04 31.84 7.18
N GLN A 447 -25.73 32.53 8.10
CA GLN A 447 -25.17 33.62 8.90
C GLN A 447 -24.32 33.13 10.10
N TYR A 448 -24.60 31.96 10.68
CA TYR A 448 -23.80 31.37 11.76
C TYR A 448 -22.43 30.89 11.27
N TYR A 449 -22.36 30.42 10.03
CA TYR A 449 -21.14 30.01 9.34
C TYR A 449 -20.19 31.16 9.03
N LYS A 450 -20.61 32.42 9.21
CA LYS A 450 -19.72 33.57 9.10
C LYS A 450 -18.92 33.73 10.40
N LEU A 451 -17.82 32.96 10.50
CA LEU A 451 -16.77 33.19 11.49
C LEU A 451 -16.49 34.70 11.61
N ARG A 452 -16.51 35.22 12.84
CA ARG A 452 -16.17 36.61 13.13
C ARG A 452 -14.71 36.79 12.69
N SER A 453 -14.50 37.56 11.63
CA SER A 453 -13.20 37.65 10.95
C SER A 453 -12.09 37.92 11.96
N LEU A 454 -11.14 37.00 12.08
CA LEU A 454 -9.95 37.08 12.94
C LEU A 454 -8.94 38.09 12.36
N LYS A 455 -9.39 39.33 12.20
CA LYS A 455 -8.64 40.43 11.62
C LYS A 455 -7.50 40.91 12.55
N ASP A 456 -7.55 40.51 13.80
CA ASP A 456 -6.65 40.98 14.87
C ASP A 456 -5.48 40.02 15.15
N MET A 457 -5.47 38.81 14.56
CA MET A 457 -4.32 37.88 14.68
C MET A 457 -3.25 38.08 13.60
N ASN A 458 -3.61 38.55 12.41
CA ASN A 458 -2.64 38.97 11.38
C ASN A 458 -2.44 40.49 11.39
N GLY A 459 -1.60 40.99 12.30
CA GLY A 459 -1.12 42.38 12.30
C GLY A 459 -0.98 43.08 13.66
N GLY A 460 -1.37 42.43 14.77
CA GLY A 460 -1.48 43.04 16.09
C GLY A 460 -0.24 43.04 16.99
N ARG A 461 1.00 43.18 16.46
CA ARG A 461 2.20 43.17 17.33
C ARG A 461 2.35 44.50 18.08
N LEU A 462 1.88 44.53 19.32
CA LEU A 462 2.06 45.66 20.24
C LEU A 462 3.55 45.92 20.52
N ARG A 463 3.82 47.18 20.88
CA ARG A 463 5.15 47.78 20.98
C ARG A 463 5.63 47.77 22.43
N ASP A 464 6.61 46.92 22.72
CA ASP A 464 7.67 47.16 23.71
C ASP A 464 8.97 46.55 23.20
N GLY A 465 10.12 47.06 23.66
CA GLY A 465 11.35 47.00 22.88
C GLY A 465 12.57 46.37 23.57
N SER A 466 13.21 45.44 22.87
CA SER A 466 14.64 45.12 22.99
C SER A 466 15.17 44.62 21.64
N SER A 467 16.48 44.70 21.41
CA SER A 467 17.08 44.54 20.08
C SER A 467 17.41 43.10 19.69
N THR A 468 16.88 42.64 18.55
CA THR A 468 17.36 41.46 17.80
C THR A 468 17.36 41.79 16.31
N HIS A 469 18.33 41.26 15.54
CA HIS A 469 18.44 41.57 14.11
C HIS A 469 17.32 40.91 13.29
N ILE A 470 16.62 41.70 12.48
CA ILE A 470 15.56 41.26 11.57
C ILE A 470 16.19 40.96 10.20
N SER A 471 15.77 39.86 9.55
CA SER A 471 16.24 39.51 8.21
C SER A 471 15.77 40.50 7.14
N LEU A 472 16.54 40.64 6.07
CA LEU A 472 16.25 41.58 5.00
C LEU A 472 14.96 41.20 4.22
N SER A 473 14.62 39.91 4.16
CA SER A 473 13.37 39.39 3.59
C SER A 473 12.12 39.94 4.28
N ASP A 474 12.01 39.79 5.61
CA ASP A 474 10.88 40.29 6.41
C ASP A 474 10.66 41.79 6.22
N SER A 475 11.75 42.56 6.14
CA SER A 475 11.71 44.02 5.98
C SER A 475 11.06 44.47 4.66
N ILE A 476 10.99 43.58 3.67
CA ILE A 476 10.38 43.82 2.36
C ILE A 476 8.91 43.40 2.37
N HIS A 477 8.58 42.23 2.92
CA HIS A 477 7.19 41.77 3.03
C HIS A 477 6.31 42.71 3.87
N GLN A 478 6.84 43.22 4.99
CA GLN A 478 6.13 44.21 5.82
C GLN A 478 5.90 45.57 5.13
N ARG A 479 6.52 45.82 3.96
CA ARG A 479 6.51 47.14 3.30
C ARG A 479 5.62 47.24 2.06
N ILE A 480 5.02 46.13 1.61
CA ILE A 480 4.30 46.06 0.33
C ILE A 480 2.77 46.01 0.50
N VAL A 481 2.24 45.72 1.69
CA VAL A 481 0.79 45.78 2.00
C VAL A 481 0.47 47.01 2.85
N GLY A 482 0.51 48.19 2.23
CA GLY A 482 0.23 49.46 2.91
C GLY A 482 0.00 50.64 1.98
N SER A 483 -1.23 50.82 1.50
CA SER A 483 -1.60 51.88 0.55
C SER A 483 -1.63 53.28 1.18
N ARG A 484 -0.46 53.94 1.30
CA ARG A 484 -0.39 55.38 1.58
C ARG A 484 -0.78 56.21 0.36
N PHE A 485 -2.09 56.42 0.16
CA PHE A 485 -2.54 57.73 -0.30
C PHE A 485 -2.63 58.64 0.93
N GLN A 486 -1.62 59.48 1.09
CA GLN A 486 -1.49 60.40 2.20
C GLN A 486 -2.25 61.69 1.87
N GLU A 487 -3.57 61.67 2.06
CA GLU A 487 -4.42 62.85 1.86
C GLU A 487 -4.02 63.94 2.86
N VAL A 488 -3.33 64.97 2.34
CA VAL A 488 -2.90 66.12 3.13
C VAL A 488 -4.12 67.00 3.36
N ASN A 489 -4.63 67.01 4.60
CA ASN A 489 -5.63 67.98 5.01
C ASN A 489 -5.08 69.40 4.77
N ARG A 490 -5.80 70.23 4.02
CA ARG A 490 -5.34 71.55 3.61
C ARG A 490 -6.47 72.58 3.57
N ASP A 491 -6.92 72.94 4.77
CA ASP A 491 -7.68 74.16 5.01
C ASP A 491 -6.86 75.39 4.60
N SER A 492 -7.11 75.91 3.39
CA SER A 492 -6.69 77.26 3.00
C SER A 492 -7.60 77.80 1.90
N THR A 493 -8.35 78.84 2.22
CA THR A 493 -9.13 79.62 1.24
C THR A 493 -8.22 80.47 0.34
N MET A 494 -8.79 80.97 -0.78
CA MET A 494 -8.21 81.85 -1.81
C MET A 494 -7.49 81.20 -3.03
N LEU A 495 -7.39 82.02 -4.09
CA LEU A 495 -6.64 81.86 -5.34
C LEU A 495 -7.09 80.83 -6.40
N ALA A 496 -8.26 81.15 -6.98
CA ALA A 496 -8.51 81.31 -8.42
C ALA A 496 -7.68 80.53 -9.49
N ARG A 497 -8.44 79.92 -10.43
CA ARG A 497 -8.12 79.65 -11.86
C ARG A 497 -6.91 78.76 -12.20
N MET A 498 -7.19 77.49 -12.50
CA MET A 498 -6.86 76.85 -13.79
C MET A 498 -7.59 75.49 -13.94
N PRO A 499 -8.38 75.25 -15.01
CA PRO A 499 -9.05 73.96 -15.22
C PRO A 499 -8.18 72.99 -16.02
N LEU A 500 -7.93 71.80 -15.47
CA LEU A 500 -7.27 70.67 -16.15
C LEU A 500 -8.24 69.48 -16.23
N GLY A 501 -8.35 68.85 -17.40
CA GLY A 501 -9.06 67.57 -17.56
C GLY A 501 -10.44 67.60 -18.27
N SER A 502 -10.56 68.29 -19.40
CA SER A 502 -11.69 68.03 -20.32
C SER A 502 -11.55 66.65 -21.00
N ARG A 503 -12.65 65.92 -21.14
CA ARG A 503 -12.66 64.62 -21.84
C ARG A 503 -12.78 64.84 -23.35
N VAL A 504 -11.95 64.14 -24.11
CA VAL A 504 -11.93 64.20 -25.58
C VAL A 504 -12.34 62.84 -26.15
N LYS A 505 -13.21 62.84 -27.17
CA LYS A 505 -13.64 61.62 -27.87
C LYS A 505 -13.05 61.63 -29.28
N ILE A 506 -12.39 60.54 -29.66
CA ILE A 506 -11.91 60.33 -31.03
C ILE A 506 -13.09 59.86 -31.89
N VAL A 507 -13.19 60.40 -33.10
CA VAL A 507 -14.11 59.98 -34.16
C VAL A 507 -13.29 59.38 -35.30
N GLU A 508 -13.92 58.55 -36.14
CA GLU A 508 -13.33 57.60 -37.09
C GLU A 508 -12.58 58.23 -38.30
N GLY A 509 -12.18 59.50 -38.20
CA GLY A 509 -11.31 60.22 -39.13
C GLY A 509 -10.01 60.74 -38.52
N GLY A 510 -9.66 60.34 -37.29
CA GLY A 510 -8.35 60.61 -36.68
C GLY A 510 -8.13 62.03 -36.11
N VAL A 511 -9.14 62.90 -36.14
CA VAL A 511 -9.09 64.26 -35.57
C VAL A 511 -9.97 64.36 -34.34
N MET A 512 -9.49 65.06 -33.31
CA MET A 512 -10.17 65.27 -32.03
C MET A 512 -10.98 66.58 -32.04
N GLY A 513 -12.22 66.54 -31.54
CA GLY A 513 -13.07 67.73 -31.40
C GLY A 513 -13.90 67.72 -30.10
N PRO A 514 -14.18 68.89 -29.49
CA PRO A 514 -15.01 68.98 -28.29
C PRO A 514 -16.51 68.92 -28.63
N SER A 515 -17.29 68.17 -27.83
CA SER A 515 -18.76 68.15 -27.93
C SER A 515 -19.38 69.33 -27.17
N SER A 516 -20.28 70.07 -27.82
CA SER A 516 -20.98 71.24 -27.28
C SER A 516 -22.09 70.89 -26.27
N SER A 517 -22.58 71.94 -25.60
CA SER A 517 -23.44 71.92 -24.40
C SER A 517 -24.91 72.25 -24.67
N GLU A 518 -25.82 71.78 -23.82
CA GLU A 518 -27.06 72.45 -23.38
C GLU A 518 -27.72 71.66 -22.20
N SER A 519 -28.56 72.20 -21.33
CA SER A 519 -28.63 73.57 -20.77
C SER A 519 -29.42 73.60 -19.43
N ILE A 520 -29.23 74.68 -18.66
CA ILE A 520 -29.52 74.93 -17.24
C ILE A 520 -31.02 75.05 -16.88
N LEU A 521 -31.42 74.58 -15.68
CA LEU A 521 -32.20 75.29 -14.60
C LEU A 521 -32.40 74.28 -13.43
N ASP A 522 -32.13 74.53 -12.14
CA ASP A 522 -32.49 75.61 -11.19
C ASP A 522 -34.03 75.68 -10.94
N SER A 523 -34.58 75.89 -9.73
CA SER A 523 -33.96 76.41 -8.51
C SER A 523 -34.69 76.04 -7.20
N ARG A 524 -33.93 76.03 -6.09
CA ARG A 524 -34.21 76.60 -4.73
C ARG A 524 -35.48 76.18 -3.95
N HIS A 525 -35.48 76.55 -2.66
CA HIS A 525 -36.53 76.32 -1.63
C HIS A 525 -36.60 74.84 -1.15
N HIS A 526 -36.30 74.48 0.11
CA HIS A 526 -35.94 75.26 1.30
C HIS A 526 -34.80 74.64 2.11
N GLY A 527 -34.03 75.51 2.77
CA GLY A 527 -33.53 75.31 4.13
C GLY A 527 -34.02 76.49 5.01
N PRO A 528 -33.36 76.86 6.12
CA PRO A 528 -32.23 76.17 6.76
C PRO A 528 -32.28 76.15 8.31
N ASN A 529 -31.30 75.46 8.90
CA ASN A 529 -30.64 75.74 10.21
C ASN A 529 -31.37 75.61 11.58
N HIS A 530 -30.54 75.14 12.54
CA HIS A 530 -30.65 75.21 14.01
C HIS A 530 -31.84 74.46 14.68
N GLY A 531 -31.71 73.88 15.88
CA GLY A 531 -30.52 73.66 16.72
C GLY A 531 -30.74 74.03 18.19
N SER A 532 -30.46 73.12 19.11
CA SER A 532 -30.40 73.43 20.55
C SER A 532 -29.57 72.40 21.33
N SER A 533 -28.76 72.91 22.26
CA SER A 533 -28.09 72.16 23.32
C SER A 533 -28.77 72.45 24.66
N SER A 534 -28.51 71.64 25.68
CA SER A 534 -28.57 72.10 27.08
C SER A 534 -27.73 71.20 28.00
N MET A 535 -27.19 71.81 29.06
CA MET A 535 -26.40 71.16 30.11
C MET A 535 -27.05 71.35 31.47
N SER A 536 -26.81 70.45 32.42
CA SER A 536 -26.65 70.75 33.86
C SER A 536 -26.12 69.50 34.59
N GLY A 537 -25.24 69.55 35.61
CA GLY A 537 -24.48 70.69 36.16
C GLY A 537 -24.16 70.52 37.67
N LYS A 538 -23.01 71.05 38.12
CA LYS A 538 -22.52 71.18 39.54
C LYS A 538 -22.04 69.88 40.24
N SER A 539 -21.08 69.90 41.19
CA SER A 539 -20.12 70.95 41.62
C SER A 539 -19.07 70.46 42.65
N ARG A 540 -17.91 71.15 42.75
CA ARG A 540 -16.94 71.21 43.90
C ARG A 540 -16.14 69.92 44.19
N SER A 541 -14.94 69.94 44.83
CA SER A 541 -14.04 71.04 45.27
C SER A 541 -12.63 70.52 45.66
N SER A 542 -11.63 71.43 45.60
CA SER A 542 -10.42 71.53 46.45
C SER A 542 -9.27 70.48 46.46
N GLU A 543 -8.06 71.02 46.68
CA GLU A 543 -6.87 70.56 47.43
C GLU A 543 -6.43 69.08 47.32
N THR A 544 -5.23 68.71 46.80
CA THR A 544 -3.82 69.00 47.18
C THR A 544 -3.33 68.39 48.51
N GLU A 545 -2.47 67.36 48.42
CA GLU A 545 -1.35 67.14 49.37
C GLU A 545 -0.19 66.37 48.66
N TYR A 546 0.98 66.28 49.31
CA TYR A 546 2.26 65.84 48.74
C TYR A 546 2.85 64.58 49.43
N MET A 547 3.68 63.83 48.70
CA MET A 547 4.97 63.16 49.07
C MET A 547 5.17 61.92 48.17
N THR A 548 6.25 61.60 47.45
CA THR A 548 7.72 61.90 47.40
C THR A 548 8.65 61.08 48.31
N VAL A 549 9.57 60.33 47.67
CA VAL A 549 10.95 59.97 48.12
C VAL A 549 11.03 58.88 49.22
N GLU A 550 12.05 58.00 49.30
CA GLU A 550 13.36 57.91 48.60
C GLU A 550 13.53 56.66 47.68
N SER A 551 14.58 55.83 47.86
CA SER A 551 15.24 55.04 46.80
C SER A 551 16.26 54.02 47.34
N SER A 552 17.08 53.42 46.43
CA SER A 552 18.25 52.52 46.66
C SER A 552 17.93 51.04 47.02
N ALA A 553 18.73 50.01 46.70
CA ALA A 553 19.99 49.90 45.92
C ALA A 553 20.14 48.47 45.29
N PRO A 554 21.16 48.16 44.46
CA PRO A 554 21.20 46.95 43.59
C PRO A 554 22.25 45.87 43.99
N ARG A 555 22.41 44.80 43.16
CA ARG A 555 23.67 44.34 42.48
C ARG A 555 23.82 42.79 42.33
N ASN A 556 24.61 42.36 41.34
CA ASN A 556 25.13 41.01 41.00
C ASN A 556 24.09 40.02 40.41
N GLU A 557 24.30 39.28 39.30
CA GLU A 557 25.45 38.59 38.64
C GLU A 557 25.61 37.09 39.03
N SER A 558 25.16 36.19 38.14
CA SER A 558 25.79 34.89 37.82
C SER A 558 25.19 34.28 36.54
N MET A 559 25.80 33.20 35.99
CA MET A 559 25.45 32.55 34.71
C MET A 559 24.74 31.19 34.90
N ASP A 560 24.44 30.56 33.76
CA ASP A 560 24.32 29.10 33.51
C ASP A 560 23.03 28.33 33.86
N ALA A 561 22.93 27.13 33.25
CA ALA A 561 21.86 26.12 33.26
C ALA A 561 20.52 26.55 32.61
N GLU A 562 20.02 25.93 31.53
CA GLU A 562 19.67 24.50 31.34
C GLU A 562 18.42 24.09 32.14
N TRP A 563 17.27 24.07 31.47
CA TRP A 563 16.00 23.57 32.02
C TRP A 563 15.63 22.23 31.38
N VAL A 564 15.95 21.16 32.09
CA VAL A 564 15.63 19.76 31.76
C VAL A 564 14.15 19.47 32.02
N GLU A 565 13.56 18.58 31.23
CA GLU A 565 12.20 18.07 31.40
C GLU A 565 12.05 17.27 32.71
N LEU A 566 10.98 17.52 33.47
CA LEU A 566 10.52 16.63 34.54
C LEU A 566 9.00 16.47 34.50
N LEU A 567 8.54 15.43 33.80
CA LEU A 567 7.25 14.79 34.06
C LEU A 567 7.50 13.41 34.69
N PRO A 568 6.77 12.99 35.74
CA PRO A 568 7.19 11.83 36.55
C PRO A 568 6.99 10.48 35.87
N GLU A 569 7.85 9.52 36.22
CA GLU A 569 7.74 8.12 35.81
C GLU A 569 6.47 7.44 36.35
N VAL A 570 5.96 6.46 35.59
CA VAL A 570 4.90 5.53 36.01
C VAL A 570 5.50 4.13 36.06
N ASP A 571 5.74 3.63 37.27
CA ASP A 571 6.44 2.35 37.49
C ASP A 571 5.48 1.14 37.47
N LEU A 572 6.00 -0.05 37.14
CA LEU A 572 5.23 -1.26 36.81
C LEU A 572 5.30 -2.35 37.91
N GLY A 573 4.19 -2.61 38.61
CA GLY A 573 4.19 -3.48 39.81
C GLY A 573 3.01 -4.44 40.01
N ARG A 574 2.97 -5.55 39.25
CA ARG A 574 2.31 -6.87 39.49
C ARG A 574 0.90 -6.98 40.14
N SER A 575 0.06 -7.81 39.50
CA SER A 575 -1.20 -8.39 40.01
C SER A 575 -1.02 -9.29 41.26
N PRO A 576 -2.05 -9.47 42.11
CA PRO A 576 -2.88 -10.69 41.94
C PRO A 576 -4.40 -10.56 42.23
N VAL A 577 -5.20 -11.26 41.39
CA VAL A 577 -6.34 -12.16 41.74
C VAL A 577 -7.55 -11.63 42.57
N ALA A 578 -8.69 -11.52 41.85
CA ALA A 578 -10.09 -11.88 42.19
C ALA A 578 -10.81 -11.41 43.49
N GLY A 579 -12.10 -11.03 43.32
CA GLY A 579 -13.13 -11.10 44.38
C GLY A 579 -14.00 -9.84 44.55
N PRO A 580 -15.35 -9.91 44.45
CA PRO A 580 -16.22 -8.73 44.55
C PRO A 580 -17.00 -8.62 45.88
N SER A 581 -17.31 -7.40 46.32
CA SER A 581 -18.37 -7.10 47.31
C SER A 581 -18.87 -5.64 47.24
N ARG A 582 -20.02 -5.39 47.87
CA ARG A 582 -20.75 -4.10 47.93
C ARG A 582 -20.50 -3.39 49.28
N ILE A 583 -21.27 -2.29 49.51
CA ILE A 583 -21.46 -1.55 50.78
C ILE A 583 -20.33 -0.51 51.01
N ALA A 584 -20.52 0.69 51.60
CA ALA A 584 -21.53 1.78 51.57
C ALA A 584 -21.28 2.69 52.81
N GLN A 585 -21.83 3.91 52.82
CA GLN A 585 -21.78 4.91 53.93
C GLN A 585 -20.39 5.58 54.10
N ARG A 586 -20.20 6.92 54.11
CA ARG A 586 -20.72 8.11 54.88
C ARG A 586 -19.81 8.49 56.09
N PRO A 587 -19.85 9.76 56.62
CA PRO A 587 -18.64 10.58 56.68
C PRO A 587 -18.36 11.28 58.05
N ILE A 588 -17.32 12.14 58.10
CA ILE A 588 -16.96 13.17 59.12
C ILE A 588 -16.11 14.24 58.37
N GLN A 589 -16.30 15.58 58.42
CA GLN A 589 -16.45 16.59 59.49
C GLN A 589 -15.10 17.01 60.14
N ASN A 590 -14.74 18.29 60.39
CA ASN A 590 -15.25 19.62 59.97
C ASN A 590 -14.10 20.39 59.25
N LEU A 591 -13.70 21.68 59.38
CA LEU A 591 -14.04 22.93 60.11
C LEU A 591 -13.37 24.06 59.29
N GLU A 592 -13.96 25.15 58.76
CA GLU A 592 -14.84 26.23 59.26
C GLU A 592 -14.11 27.44 59.90
N ILE A 593 -13.87 28.50 59.09
CA ILE A 593 -13.84 29.93 59.51
C ILE A 593 -14.42 30.80 58.36
N ALA A 594 -15.26 31.78 58.71
CA ALA A 594 -15.83 32.87 57.90
C ALA A 594 -16.13 34.07 58.87
N PRO A 595 -16.71 35.24 58.50
CA PRO A 595 -17.33 35.64 57.22
C PRO A 595 -17.11 37.12 56.75
N ALA A 596 -17.68 37.47 55.58
CA ALA A 596 -18.17 38.83 55.29
C ALA A 596 -19.29 38.86 54.21
N ARG A 597 -20.46 39.40 54.55
CA ARG A 597 -21.65 39.71 53.71
C ARG A 597 -22.52 40.71 54.52
N PRO A 598 -23.47 41.51 53.96
CA PRO A 598 -24.45 41.19 52.90
C PRO A 598 -24.54 42.28 51.78
N ARG A 599 -25.36 42.19 50.71
CA ARG A 599 -26.85 42.21 50.64
C ARG A 599 -27.42 41.68 49.28
N PRO A 600 -28.75 41.44 49.18
CA PRO A 600 -29.39 40.68 48.07
C PRO A 600 -29.70 41.55 46.83
N GLY A 601 -30.16 41.03 45.69
CA GLY A 601 -30.49 39.63 45.33
C GLY A 601 -31.91 39.52 44.74
N ARG A 602 -32.03 38.99 43.51
CA ARG A 602 -33.30 38.82 42.77
C ARG A 602 -33.51 37.33 42.47
N VAL A 603 -34.70 36.83 42.82
CA VAL A 603 -35.12 35.45 42.52
C VAL A 603 -35.78 35.43 41.15
N GLU A 604 -35.27 34.59 40.24
CA GLU A 604 -36.02 34.14 39.07
C GLU A 604 -36.00 32.62 39.06
N THR A 605 -37.19 32.04 39.25
CA THR A 605 -37.41 30.59 39.36
C THR A 605 -37.40 29.93 38.00
N SER A 606 -36.70 28.81 37.87
CA SER A 606 -36.72 27.97 36.67
C SER A 606 -38.11 27.35 36.43
N SER A 607 -38.85 27.87 35.45
CA SER A 607 -40.04 27.23 34.89
C SER A 607 -39.73 26.68 33.50
N ASN A 608 -39.75 25.35 33.35
CA ASN A 608 -39.63 24.66 32.05
C ASN A 608 -40.91 24.83 31.22
N ASP A 609 -41.15 26.05 30.75
CA ASP A 609 -42.32 26.36 29.95
C ASP A 609 -42.07 25.96 28.48
N ARG A 610 -42.52 24.74 28.18
CA ARG A 610 -42.38 24.04 26.91
C ARG A 610 -42.94 24.90 25.78
N ARG A 611 -42.07 25.45 24.94
CA ARG A 611 -42.42 26.42 23.89
C ARG A 611 -43.12 25.77 22.69
N GLU A 612 -44.31 25.24 22.92
CA GLU A 612 -45.13 24.56 21.90
C GLU A 612 -45.53 25.54 20.79
N THR A 613 -44.97 25.35 19.59
CA THR A 613 -45.17 26.22 18.42
C THR A 613 -46.49 25.97 17.68
N PHE A 614 -47.51 25.49 18.40
CA PHE A 614 -48.87 25.29 17.91
C PHE A 614 -49.84 26.11 18.78
N PRO A 615 -50.74 26.92 18.18
CA PRO A 615 -51.70 27.67 18.96
C PRO A 615 -52.67 26.70 19.66
N LEU A 616 -52.65 26.69 21.00
CA LEU A 616 -53.57 25.89 21.80
C LEU A 616 -55.02 26.25 21.44
N ARG A 617 -55.71 25.28 20.85
CA ARG A 617 -57.07 25.42 20.35
C ARG A 617 -58.04 25.60 21.52
N ASN A 618 -58.52 26.83 21.72
CA ASN A 618 -59.51 27.17 22.75
C ASN A 618 -60.68 26.16 22.78
N LYS A 619 -60.70 25.30 23.79
CA LYS A 619 -61.87 24.47 24.12
C LYS A 619 -62.90 25.36 24.82
N GLY A 620 -63.78 26.02 24.06
CA GLY A 620 -64.78 26.88 24.69
C GLY A 620 -65.66 27.75 23.79
N GLN A 621 -65.73 27.53 22.48
CA GLN A 621 -66.69 28.24 21.61
C GLN A 621 -67.11 27.39 20.41
N PRO A 622 -68.42 27.27 20.10
CA PRO A 622 -68.89 26.66 18.87
C PRO A 622 -68.64 27.61 17.68
N ILE A 623 -67.93 27.13 16.67
CA ILE A 623 -67.63 27.90 15.45
C ILE A 623 -68.76 27.68 14.44
N PRO A 624 -69.36 28.72 13.83
CA PRO A 624 -70.39 28.55 12.80
C PRO A 624 -69.83 27.85 11.54
N PRO A 625 -70.67 27.12 10.77
CA PRO A 625 -70.23 26.10 9.82
C PRO A 625 -69.64 26.61 8.49
N GLU A 626 -69.16 27.85 8.42
CA GLU A 626 -68.78 28.53 7.16
C GLU A 626 -67.26 28.85 7.05
N ALA A 627 -66.45 28.44 8.04
CA ALA A 627 -65.00 28.68 8.09
C ALA A 627 -64.13 27.48 7.64
N ILE A 628 -64.65 26.60 6.78
CA ILE A 628 -63.90 25.44 6.25
C ILE A 628 -63.32 25.78 4.87
N PRO A 629 -62.00 26.01 4.72
CA PRO A 629 -61.40 26.24 3.40
C PRO A 629 -61.47 24.97 2.55
N ALA A 630 -61.76 25.15 1.26
CA ALA A 630 -62.02 24.06 0.33
C ALA A 630 -60.85 23.04 0.22
N PRO A 631 -61.14 21.73 0.07
CA PRO A 631 -60.16 20.66 0.27
C PRO A 631 -58.94 20.71 -0.67
N HIS A 632 -59.08 21.29 -1.86
CA HIS A 632 -57.98 21.42 -2.83
C HIS A 632 -56.82 22.33 -2.34
N LEU A 633 -57.03 23.18 -1.32
CA LEU A 633 -55.95 23.96 -0.70
C LEU A 633 -55.16 23.20 0.37
N ARG A 634 -55.62 22.02 0.80
CA ARG A 634 -54.88 21.16 1.75
C ARG A 634 -53.90 20.20 1.06
N LEU A 635 -54.00 20.05 -0.25
CA LEU A 635 -53.19 19.14 -1.07
C LEU A 635 -52.07 19.86 -1.84
N GLN A 636 -51.41 20.86 -1.23
CA GLN A 636 -50.05 21.17 -1.65
C GLN A 636 -49.13 20.05 -1.15
N PRO A 637 -48.40 19.34 -2.03
CA PRO A 637 -47.34 18.43 -1.58
C PRO A 637 -46.24 19.28 -0.93
N GLN A 638 -46.22 19.29 0.41
CA GLN A 638 -45.15 19.95 1.15
C GLN A 638 -43.82 19.31 0.74
N GLN A 639 -42.83 20.13 0.40
CA GLN A 639 -41.51 19.63 0.06
C GLN A 639 -40.93 18.89 1.27
N PRO A 640 -40.24 17.75 1.07
CA PRO A 640 -39.68 16.99 2.18
C PRO A 640 -38.69 17.89 2.92
N PHE A 641 -38.84 17.96 4.25
CA PHE A 641 -38.12 18.91 5.08
C PHE A 641 -37.22 18.19 6.08
N VAL A 642 -36.09 18.81 6.35
CA VAL A 642 -35.04 18.23 7.20
C VAL A 642 -35.43 18.41 8.67
N ARG A 643 -35.50 17.31 9.42
CA ARG A 643 -35.59 17.30 10.88
C ARG A 643 -34.31 16.71 11.49
N PRO A 644 -33.91 17.10 12.71
CA PRO A 644 -32.97 16.31 13.47
C PRO A 644 -33.56 14.91 13.73
N ALA A 645 -32.69 13.92 13.89
CA ALA A 645 -33.05 12.57 14.30
C ALA A 645 -33.72 12.61 15.68
N SER A 646 -34.82 11.87 15.83
CA SER A 646 -35.59 11.81 17.06
C SER A 646 -34.75 11.36 18.25
N GLY A 647 -34.50 12.27 19.20
CA GLY A 647 -33.78 11.98 20.45
C GLY A 647 -32.41 12.63 20.60
N LEU A 648 -31.94 13.44 19.63
CA LEU A 648 -30.77 14.31 19.83
C LEU A 648 -31.18 15.60 20.57
N ASP A 649 -30.37 16.09 21.50
CA ASP A 649 -30.62 17.38 22.17
C ASP A 649 -30.04 18.57 21.35
N TYR A 650 -30.53 19.78 21.62
CA TYR A 650 -30.01 21.00 21.02
C TYR A 650 -28.62 21.35 21.56
N ASP A 651 -28.35 21.05 22.83
CA ASP A 651 -27.05 21.26 23.45
C ASP A 651 -25.98 20.31 22.87
N ASP A 652 -26.34 19.05 22.56
CA ASP A 652 -25.49 18.10 21.83
C ASP A 652 -25.06 18.69 20.47
N LEU A 653 -26.04 19.19 19.69
CA LEU A 653 -25.78 19.79 18.38
C LEU A 653 -24.91 21.06 18.50
N GLY A 654 -25.11 21.84 19.57
CA GLY A 654 -24.27 22.98 19.92
C GLY A 654 -22.82 22.58 20.21
N SER A 655 -22.60 21.47 20.92
CA SER A 655 -21.27 20.95 21.22
C SER A 655 -20.53 20.49 19.95
N VAL A 656 -21.21 19.77 19.05
CA VAL A 656 -20.65 19.34 17.76
C VAL A 656 -20.29 20.56 16.89
N TYR A 657 -21.10 21.62 16.90
CA TYR A 657 -20.75 22.88 16.24
C TYR A 657 -19.53 23.59 16.86
N ALA A 658 -19.32 23.49 18.18
CA ALA A 658 -18.13 24.02 18.82
C ALA A 658 -16.87 23.23 18.39
N GLU A 659 -16.93 21.89 18.38
CA GLU A 659 -15.87 21.02 17.84
C GLU A 659 -15.55 21.41 16.38
N ILE A 660 -16.56 21.49 15.51
CA ILE A 660 -16.42 21.86 14.10
C ILE A 660 -15.69 23.20 13.93
N ASN A 661 -16.09 24.25 14.67
CA ASN A 661 -15.44 25.56 14.59
C ASN A 661 -13.98 25.54 15.09
N GLN A 662 -13.71 24.78 16.16
CA GLN A 662 -12.36 24.59 16.68
C GLN A 662 -11.46 23.91 15.64
N TRP A 663 -11.86 22.77 15.08
CA TRP A 663 -11.07 22.05 14.07
C TRP A 663 -10.90 22.87 12.78
N ARG A 664 -11.94 23.58 12.32
CA ARG A 664 -11.85 24.53 11.19
C ARG A 664 -10.82 25.64 11.42
N SER A 665 -10.71 26.18 12.64
CA SER A 665 -9.67 27.17 12.96
C SER A 665 -8.26 26.56 13.00
N ARG A 666 -8.08 25.40 13.65
CA ARG A 666 -6.78 24.72 13.74
C ARG A 666 -6.25 24.30 12.37
N LEU A 667 -7.13 23.79 11.49
CA LEU A 667 -6.79 23.43 10.11
C LEU A 667 -6.23 24.63 9.32
N LYS A 668 -6.80 25.83 9.51
CA LYS A 668 -6.32 27.05 8.86
C LYS A 668 -4.96 27.50 9.38
N THR A 669 -4.73 27.41 10.70
CA THR A 669 -3.42 27.72 11.30
C THR A 669 -2.33 26.79 10.78
N ILE A 670 -2.56 25.48 10.77
CA ILE A 670 -1.60 24.48 10.29
C ILE A 670 -1.36 24.62 8.78
N ASN A 671 -2.40 24.87 7.97
CA ASN A 671 -2.22 25.12 6.54
C ASN A 671 -1.35 26.36 6.25
N GLY A 672 -1.42 27.39 7.10
CA GLY A 672 -0.49 28.53 7.05
C GLY A 672 0.95 28.08 7.32
N GLN A 673 1.17 27.41 8.46
CA GLN A 673 2.49 26.91 8.88
C GLN A 673 3.11 25.95 7.85
N ILE A 674 2.31 25.10 7.19
CA ILE A 674 2.76 24.24 6.09
C ILE A 674 3.16 25.07 4.87
N SER A 675 2.37 26.08 4.49
CA SER A 675 2.69 26.96 3.36
C SER A 675 3.98 27.75 3.60
N ASP A 676 4.20 28.23 4.83
CA ASP A 676 5.40 28.96 5.23
C ASP A 676 6.62 28.01 5.22
N ALA A 677 6.52 26.84 5.85
CA ALA A 677 7.60 25.84 5.87
C ALA A 677 7.92 25.25 4.47
N GLN A 678 6.92 25.08 3.60
CA GLN A 678 7.13 24.73 2.19
C GLN A 678 7.91 25.83 1.46
N GLN A 679 7.60 27.11 1.71
CA GLN A 679 8.30 28.25 1.12
C GLN A 679 9.76 28.33 1.61
N ASP A 680 10.03 28.07 2.89
CA ASP A 680 11.40 27.97 3.42
C ASP A 680 12.17 26.81 2.77
N CYS A 681 11.58 25.62 2.67
CA CYS A 681 12.19 24.48 1.98
C CYS A 681 12.45 24.72 0.48
N TYR A 682 11.70 25.60 -0.19
CA TYR A 682 12.01 26.03 -1.55
C TYR A 682 13.18 27.04 -1.62
N VAL A 683 13.41 27.83 -0.57
CA VAL A 683 14.62 28.66 -0.42
C VAL A 683 15.84 27.76 -0.18
N ASP A 684 15.75 26.74 0.68
CA ASP A 684 16.82 25.76 0.91
C ASP A 684 17.30 25.10 -0.40
N ILE A 685 16.37 24.64 -1.24
CA ILE A 685 16.65 24.05 -2.56
C ILE A 685 17.33 25.06 -3.51
N ALA A 686 16.96 26.34 -3.41
CA ALA A 686 17.51 27.40 -4.26
C ALA A 686 18.92 27.83 -3.86
N GLU A 687 19.21 27.94 -2.56
CA GLU A 687 20.51 28.37 -2.03
C GLU A 687 21.51 27.20 -1.94
N GLY A 688 21.03 26.01 -1.57
CA GLY A 688 21.85 24.82 -1.33
C GLY A 688 22.02 24.48 0.15
N THR A 689 21.12 24.93 1.01
CA THR A 689 21.13 24.65 2.46
C THR A 689 20.28 23.41 2.78
N HIS A 690 20.65 22.69 3.84
CA HIS A 690 19.93 21.51 4.37
C HIS A 690 19.60 20.38 3.35
N ILE A 691 20.33 20.29 2.23
CA ILE A 691 20.13 19.25 1.20
C ILE A 691 20.64 17.87 1.68
N LYS A 692 19.75 16.88 1.67
CA LYS A 692 20.02 15.45 1.93
C LYS A 692 20.63 14.74 0.71
N GLY A 693 20.31 15.22 -0.49
CA GLY A 693 20.81 14.69 -1.76
C GLY A 693 19.91 15.02 -2.95
N TRP A 694 20.09 14.32 -4.07
CA TRP A 694 19.46 14.62 -5.36
C TRP A 694 18.88 13.39 -6.04
N ILE A 695 17.64 13.50 -6.51
CA ILE A 695 17.03 12.57 -7.46
C ILE A 695 17.36 13.03 -8.88
N MET A 696 17.85 12.10 -9.71
CA MET A 696 18.14 12.33 -11.12
C MET A 696 17.32 11.39 -12.01
N THR A 697 16.91 11.87 -13.19
CA THR A 697 16.46 11.01 -14.30
C THR A 697 17.26 11.32 -15.56
N GLY A 698 17.64 10.29 -16.31
CA GLY A 698 18.54 10.45 -17.44
C GLY A 698 19.00 9.12 -18.03
N ARG A 699 19.83 9.17 -19.07
CA ARG A 699 20.49 7.98 -19.62
C ARG A 699 21.78 7.69 -18.85
N GLY A 700 22.13 6.41 -18.70
CA GLY A 700 23.42 5.97 -18.16
C GLY A 700 23.68 6.27 -16.68
N LEU A 701 22.68 6.67 -15.89
CA LEU A 701 22.86 7.07 -14.48
C LEU A 701 23.57 6.01 -13.62
N ARG A 702 23.41 4.71 -13.94
CA ARG A 702 24.15 3.59 -13.32
C ARG A 702 25.69 3.72 -13.35
N HIS A 703 26.24 4.59 -14.19
CA HIS A 703 27.68 4.82 -14.36
C HIS A 703 28.21 6.00 -13.52
N LEU A 704 27.33 6.81 -12.92
CA LEU A 704 27.72 7.87 -12.00
C LEU A 704 28.14 7.26 -10.64
N PRO A 705 29.32 7.61 -10.11
CA PRO A 705 29.78 7.11 -8.81
C PRO A 705 28.84 7.59 -7.69
N GLY A 706 28.55 6.70 -6.75
CA GLY A 706 27.70 6.97 -5.59
C GLY A 706 26.18 6.84 -5.82
N VAL A 707 25.71 6.91 -7.08
CA VAL A 707 24.29 6.85 -7.42
C VAL A 707 23.69 5.46 -7.18
N GLU A 708 22.55 5.40 -6.50
CA GLU A 708 21.72 4.20 -6.35
C GLU A 708 20.57 4.23 -7.35
N VAL A 709 20.43 3.19 -8.18
CA VAL A 709 19.39 3.12 -9.21
C VAL A 709 18.06 2.67 -8.59
N ILE A 710 16.99 3.40 -8.91
CA ILE A 710 15.61 3.12 -8.51
C ILE A 710 14.98 2.24 -9.60
N GLU A 711 14.95 0.93 -9.39
CA GLU A 711 14.62 -0.06 -10.44
C GLU A 711 13.15 -0.04 -10.88
N GLY A 712 12.22 0.39 -10.03
CA GLY A 712 10.82 0.58 -10.41
C GLY A 712 10.55 1.84 -11.22
N ARG A 713 11.46 2.84 -11.17
CA ARG A 713 11.42 4.09 -11.96
C ARG A 713 10.08 4.86 -11.89
N ALA A 714 9.34 4.74 -10.79
CA ALA A 714 8.07 5.43 -10.52
C ALA A 714 8.16 6.21 -9.20
N LYS A 715 7.27 7.18 -8.98
CA LYS A 715 7.29 8.02 -7.76
C LYS A 715 6.97 7.22 -6.49
N GLU A 716 6.20 6.14 -6.62
CA GLU A 716 5.76 5.27 -5.53
C GLU A 716 6.76 4.14 -5.22
N ASP A 717 7.82 3.99 -6.03
CA ASP A 717 8.95 3.11 -5.69
C ASP A 717 9.89 3.77 -4.67
N ILE A 718 9.77 5.08 -4.46
CA ILE A 718 10.72 5.90 -3.69
C ILE A 718 10.41 5.81 -2.20
N ARG A 719 11.40 5.39 -1.40
CA ARG A 719 11.34 5.40 0.06
C ARG A 719 11.75 6.75 0.64
N TRP A 720 10.80 7.69 0.65
CA TRP A 720 10.99 9.03 1.22
C TRP A 720 11.42 9.00 2.70
N ASP A 721 10.98 7.97 3.46
CA ASP A 721 11.42 7.68 4.81
C ASP A 721 12.95 7.46 4.92
N VAL A 722 13.52 6.68 3.99
CA VAL A 722 14.96 6.37 3.91
C VAL A 722 15.76 7.52 3.31
N LEU A 723 15.13 8.38 2.50
CA LEU A 723 15.77 9.56 1.92
C LEU A 723 15.98 10.68 2.95
N GLN A 724 15.01 10.91 3.85
CA GLN A 724 15.16 11.88 4.93
C GLN A 724 16.03 11.35 6.07
N ASN A 725 15.78 10.11 6.49
CA ASN A 725 16.49 9.43 7.57
C ASN A 725 17.32 8.27 6.99
N GLU A 726 18.46 8.58 6.39
CA GLU A 726 19.40 7.56 5.92
C GLU A 726 19.87 6.65 7.08
N PRO A 727 19.46 5.36 7.10
CA PRO A 727 19.77 4.46 8.21
C PRO A 727 21.26 4.09 8.24
N THR A 728 21.69 3.63 9.41
CA THR A 728 23.08 3.33 9.74
C THR A 728 23.53 1.97 9.19
N SER A 729 24.83 1.68 9.32
CA SER A 729 25.34 0.32 9.15
C SER A 729 24.82 -0.65 10.20
N LEU A 730 24.48 -0.17 11.41
CA LEU A 730 23.98 -0.99 12.52
C LEU A 730 22.60 -1.56 12.19
N ASP A 731 21.72 -0.82 11.53
CA ASP A 731 20.38 -1.29 11.13
C ASP A 731 20.47 -2.47 10.15
N SER A 732 21.45 -2.42 9.23
CA SER A 732 21.76 -3.51 8.32
C SER A 732 22.30 -4.74 9.07
N ILE A 733 23.19 -4.55 10.04
CA ILE A 733 23.73 -5.62 10.88
C ILE A 733 22.61 -6.26 11.71
N ALA A 734 21.77 -5.46 12.37
CA ALA A 734 20.63 -5.91 13.16
C ALA A 734 19.62 -6.70 12.33
N MET A 735 19.31 -6.25 11.11
CA MET A 735 18.49 -7.02 10.16
C MET A 735 19.11 -8.39 9.86
N TRP A 736 20.41 -8.46 9.56
CA TRP A 736 21.08 -9.73 9.26
C TRP A 736 21.22 -10.65 10.47
N THR A 737 21.49 -10.14 11.68
CA THR A 737 21.54 -10.97 12.89
C THR A 737 20.16 -11.52 13.25
N VAL A 738 19.09 -10.73 13.14
CA VAL A 738 17.72 -11.22 13.38
C VAL A 738 17.32 -12.26 12.34
N ILE A 739 17.64 -12.07 11.05
CA ILE A 739 17.44 -13.10 10.01
C ILE A 739 18.20 -14.38 10.37
N LEU A 740 19.46 -14.30 10.80
CA LEU A 740 20.27 -15.45 11.18
C LEU A 740 19.71 -16.18 12.41
N VAL A 741 19.22 -15.46 13.42
CA VAL A 741 18.55 -16.06 14.58
C VAL A 741 17.26 -16.77 14.15
N ILE A 742 16.46 -16.17 13.25
CA ILE A 742 15.25 -16.80 12.71
C ILE A 742 15.58 -18.06 11.89
N THR A 743 16.66 -18.08 11.10
CA THR A 743 17.04 -19.28 10.34
C THR A 743 17.55 -20.39 11.24
N LEU A 744 18.26 -20.09 12.34
CA LEU A 744 18.65 -21.08 13.35
C LEU A 744 17.44 -21.64 14.10
N LEU A 745 16.48 -20.79 14.50
CA LEU A 745 15.22 -21.23 15.12
C LEU A 745 14.37 -22.07 14.16
N LEU A 746 14.32 -21.71 12.88
CA LEU A 746 13.66 -22.51 11.85
C LEU A 746 14.36 -23.87 11.68
N ILE A 747 15.69 -23.89 11.61
CA ILE A 747 16.53 -25.09 11.57
C ILE A 747 16.21 -26.05 12.73
N ALA A 748 16.08 -25.54 13.96
CA ALA A 748 15.71 -26.32 15.13
C ALA A 748 14.25 -26.80 15.08
N GLY A 749 13.32 -25.97 14.60
CA GLY A 749 11.94 -26.40 14.34
C GLY A 749 11.84 -27.50 13.29
N MET A 750 12.69 -27.45 12.25
CA MET A 750 12.78 -28.50 11.23
C MET A 750 13.40 -29.78 11.77
N THR A 751 14.40 -29.73 12.68
CA THR A 751 14.96 -30.96 13.27
C THR A 751 13.93 -31.67 14.17
N ALA A 752 13.18 -30.92 14.97
CA ALA A 752 12.09 -31.46 15.80
C ALA A 752 10.93 -32.05 14.96
N ALA A 753 10.54 -31.39 13.86
CA ALA A 753 9.55 -31.94 12.96
C ALA A 753 10.06 -33.18 12.18
N SER A 754 11.34 -33.18 11.79
CA SER A 754 11.96 -34.32 11.08
C SER A 754 12.13 -35.53 11.99
N SER A 755 12.47 -35.36 13.27
CA SER A 755 12.52 -36.48 14.22
C SER A 755 11.13 -37.08 14.45
N LEU A 756 10.10 -36.25 14.62
CA LEU A 756 8.71 -36.73 14.76
C LEU A 756 8.23 -37.48 13.51
N ALA A 757 8.63 -37.05 12.31
CA ALA A 757 8.34 -37.75 11.06
C ALA A 757 9.05 -39.11 10.92
N LEU A 758 10.11 -39.34 11.71
CA LEU A 758 10.87 -40.58 11.75
C LEU A 758 10.45 -41.50 12.91
N GLY A 759 9.45 -41.12 13.72
CA GLY A 759 9.05 -41.86 14.94
C GLY A 759 8.54 -43.30 14.74
N MET A 760 8.27 -43.73 13.49
CA MET A 760 7.87 -45.11 13.14
C MET A 760 8.92 -45.86 12.28
N THR A 761 10.11 -45.32 12.07
CA THR A 761 11.17 -46.04 11.32
C THR A 761 11.61 -47.28 12.10
N PRO A 762 12.28 -48.25 11.44
CA PRO A 762 13.14 -49.18 12.16
C PRO A 762 14.12 -48.45 13.11
N SER A 763 14.41 -49.12 14.22
CA SER A 763 15.43 -48.86 15.26
C SER A 763 15.44 -47.51 16.00
N ILE A 764 14.93 -46.40 15.45
CA ILE A 764 14.97 -45.08 16.12
C ILE A 764 14.20 -45.07 17.45
N SER A 765 13.09 -45.81 17.58
CA SER A 765 12.30 -45.87 18.83
C SER A 765 13.08 -46.46 20.02
N HIS A 766 14.15 -47.23 19.76
CA HIS A 766 15.07 -47.74 20.78
C HIS A 766 16.04 -46.65 21.26
N TYR A 767 16.64 -45.89 20.33
CA TYR A 767 17.60 -44.82 20.66
C TYR A 767 16.91 -43.54 21.19
N LEU A 768 15.67 -43.29 20.78
CA LEU A 768 14.86 -42.14 21.17
C LEU A 768 13.57 -42.62 21.86
N PRO A 769 13.63 -43.02 23.14
CA PRO A 769 12.53 -43.71 23.84
C PRO A 769 11.25 -42.87 23.98
N PHE A 770 11.30 -41.55 23.76
CA PHE A 770 10.09 -40.73 23.71
C PHE A 770 9.18 -41.04 22.50
N PHE A 771 9.68 -41.72 21.46
CA PHE A 771 8.87 -42.27 20.38
C PHE A 771 8.28 -43.65 20.68
N GLN A 772 8.72 -44.34 21.74
CA GLN A 772 8.29 -45.70 22.04
C GLN A 772 6.76 -45.81 22.22
N PHE A 773 6.11 -44.77 22.76
CA PHE A 773 4.66 -44.70 22.89
C PHE A 773 3.92 -44.63 21.54
N LEU A 774 4.51 -43.99 20.53
CA LEU A 774 3.96 -43.94 19.17
C LEU A 774 4.13 -45.27 18.42
N SER A 775 5.25 -45.97 18.66
CA SER A 775 5.49 -47.32 18.13
C SER A 775 4.84 -48.46 18.92
N LEU A 776 4.00 -48.15 19.92
CA LEU A 776 3.23 -49.13 20.70
C LEU A 776 1.74 -49.18 20.32
N HIS A 777 1.30 -48.32 19.40
CA HIS A 777 -0.11 -48.13 19.04
C HIS A 777 -0.29 -48.04 17.51
N ASP A 778 -0.50 -49.19 16.86
CA ASP A 778 -0.50 -49.33 15.39
C ASP A 778 -1.79 -48.85 14.70
N GLY A 779 -2.55 -47.98 15.36
CA GLY A 779 -3.75 -47.38 14.80
C GLY A 779 -3.46 -46.11 14.00
N LEU A 780 -4.42 -45.73 13.15
CA LEU A 780 -4.48 -44.47 12.39
C LEU A 780 -4.05 -43.21 13.18
N GLY A 781 -4.19 -43.19 14.51
CA GLY A 781 -3.71 -42.13 15.39
C GLY A 781 -2.18 -41.93 15.41
N SER A 782 -1.37 -42.99 15.42
CA SER A 782 0.10 -42.88 15.38
C SER A 782 0.59 -42.47 13.99
N GLY A 783 -0.05 -43.02 12.94
CA GLY A 783 0.13 -42.57 11.55
C GLY A 783 -0.11 -41.07 11.41
N ILE A 784 -1.27 -40.55 11.84
CA ILE A 784 -1.58 -39.10 11.81
C ILE A 784 -0.59 -38.28 12.66
N ALA A 785 -0.21 -38.76 13.84
CA ALA A 785 0.74 -38.07 14.72
C ALA A 785 2.16 -37.96 14.13
N THR A 786 2.56 -38.91 13.29
CA THR A 786 3.90 -38.95 12.68
C THR A 786 3.94 -38.42 11.24
N THR A 787 2.83 -38.42 10.48
CA THR A 787 2.79 -37.84 9.12
C THR A 787 2.21 -36.43 9.08
N LEU A 788 1.04 -36.19 9.67
CA LEU A 788 0.29 -34.93 9.54
C LEU A 788 0.81 -33.86 10.50
N ALA A 789 1.00 -34.20 11.78
CA ALA A 789 1.43 -33.23 12.78
C ALA A 789 2.78 -32.55 12.45
N PRO A 790 3.86 -33.26 12.06
CA PRO A 790 5.10 -32.59 11.66
C PRO A 790 4.97 -31.83 10.33
N ALA A 791 4.15 -32.27 9.37
CA ALA A 791 3.92 -31.52 8.14
C ALA A 791 3.21 -30.17 8.39
N VAL A 792 2.23 -30.16 9.31
CA VAL A 792 1.58 -28.93 9.78
C VAL A 792 2.55 -28.06 10.59
N ALA A 793 3.37 -28.64 11.46
CA ALA A 793 4.39 -27.91 12.22
C ALA A 793 5.41 -27.21 11.30
N VAL A 794 5.90 -27.89 10.26
CA VAL A 794 6.76 -27.29 9.22
C VAL A 794 6.06 -26.10 8.57
N ALA A 795 4.80 -26.23 8.15
CA ALA A 795 4.05 -25.13 7.55
C ALA A 795 3.87 -23.92 8.50
N VAL A 796 3.63 -24.15 9.79
CA VAL A 796 3.52 -23.10 10.81
C VAL A 796 4.87 -22.41 11.05
N PHE A 797 5.96 -23.15 11.30
CA PHE A 797 7.28 -22.56 11.50
C PHE A 797 7.75 -21.78 10.27
N VAL A 798 7.53 -22.31 9.07
CA VAL A 798 7.89 -21.62 7.81
C VAL A 798 7.07 -20.34 7.60
N THR A 799 5.76 -20.35 7.87
CA THR A 799 4.93 -19.13 7.70
C THR A 799 5.25 -18.06 8.74
N ILE A 800 5.58 -18.45 9.98
CA ILE A 800 6.09 -17.52 11.01
C ILE A 800 7.43 -16.93 10.59
N ALA A 801 8.42 -17.76 10.21
CA ALA A 801 9.73 -17.30 9.79
C ALA A 801 9.66 -16.36 8.58
N VAL A 802 8.87 -16.71 7.55
CA VAL A 802 8.61 -15.85 6.39
C VAL A 802 7.97 -14.52 6.81
N SER A 803 6.97 -14.54 7.70
CA SER A 803 6.32 -13.32 8.17
C SER A 803 7.31 -12.38 8.87
N ILE A 804 8.15 -12.90 9.78
CA ILE A 804 9.12 -12.08 10.50
C ILE A 804 10.21 -11.56 9.54
N ILE A 805 10.69 -12.37 8.60
CA ILE A 805 11.65 -11.91 7.56
C ILE A 805 11.04 -10.78 6.70
N THR A 806 9.76 -10.87 6.29
CA THR A 806 9.10 -9.76 5.55
C THR A 806 8.87 -8.49 6.39
N TRP A 807 8.99 -8.59 7.71
CA TRP A 807 8.94 -7.45 8.63
C TRP A 807 10.33 -6.85 8.84
N THR A 808 11.36 -7.65 9.12
CA THR A 808 12.74 -7.17 9.34
C THR A 808 13.34 -6.51 8.10
N THR A 809 13.01 -6.98 6.89
CA THR A 809 13.54 -6.38 5.65
C THR A 809 13.07 -4.95 5.42
N ARG A 810 12.07 -4.44 6.16
CA ARG A 810 11.68 -3.02 6.15
C ARG A 810 12.79 -2.10 6.68
N TRP A 811 13.68 -2.62 7.54
CA TRP A 811 14.85 -1.92 8.06
C TRP A 811 16.01 -1.82 7.03
N THR A 812 15.88 -2.40 5.84
CA THR A 812 16.90 -2.28 4.78
C THR A 812 17.08 -0.82 4.34
N ARG A 813 18.33 -0.36 4.25
CA ARG A 813 18.75 0.96 3.71
C ARG A 813 18.38 1.25 2.24
N SER A 814 17.73 0.32 1.53
CA SER A 814 17.50 0.50 0.09
C SER A 814 16.43 1.56 -0.19
N VAL A 815 16.79 2.54 -1.03
CA VAL A 815 15.96 3.69 -1.42
C VAL A 815 14.75 3.30 -2.28
N SER A 816 14.72 2.10 -2.89
CA SER A 816 13.60 1.62 -3.68
C SER A 816 12.82 0.47 -3.03
N VAL A 817 11.50 0.59 -2.98
CA VAL A 817 10.57 -0.43 -2.47
C VAL A 817 10.73 -1.74 -3.25
N SER A 818 10.88 -1.65 -4.56
CA SER A 818 11.13 -2.78 -5.47
C SER A 818 12.44 -3.50 -5.16
N ALA A 819 13.51 -2.79 -4.79
CA ALA A 819 14.78 -3.41 -4.38
C ALA A 819 14.68 -4.07 -2.99
N VAL A 820 13.94 -3.50 -2.04
CA VAL A 820 13.61 -4.16 -0.76
C VAL A 820 12.83 -5.45 -1.00
N GLN A 821 11.81 -5.43 -1.87
CA GLN A 821 11.05 -6.63 -2.21
C GLN A 821 11.91 -7.69 -2.92
N PHE A 822 12.78 -7.28 -3.84
CA PHE A 822 13.72 -8.18 -4.50
C PHE A 822 14.71 -8.82 -3.51
N LEU A 823 15.24 -8.07 -2.55
CA LEU A 823 16.07 -8.59 -1.47
C LEU A 823 15.29 -9.56 -0.57
N THR A 824 14.06 -9.20 -0.19
CA THR A 824 13.16 -10.03 0.62
C THR A 824 12.87 -11.37 -0.05
N VAL A 825 12.59 -11.36 -1.36
CA VAL A 825 12.38 -12.58 -2.16
C VAL A 825 13.64 -13.43 -2.28
N LYS A 826 14.83 -12.83 -2.40
CA LYS A 826 16.11 -13.57 -2.37
C LYS A 826 16.35 -14.27 -1.03
N ILE A 827 16.18 -13.55 0.07
CA ILE A 827 16.37 -14.09 1.43
C ILE A 827 15.39 -15.24 1.65
N ILE A 828 14.10 -15.02 1.42
CA ILE A 828 13.08 -16.05 1.60
C ILE A 828 13.33 -17.26 0.71
N TYR A 829 13.70 -17.06 -0.57
CA TYR A 829 14.06 -18.17 -1.45
C TYR A 829 15.24 -18.99 -0.89
N THR A 830 16.34 -18.34 -0.50
CA THR A 830 17.54 -19.02 0.02
C THR A 830 17.30 -19.71 1.37
N VAL A 831 16.45 -19.14 2.23
CA VAL A 831 16.02 -19.78 3.48
C VAL A 831 15.14 -21.00 3.21
N LEU A 832 14.19 -20.92 2.26
CA LEU A 832 13.34 -22.05 1.89
C LEU A 832 14.12 -23.18 1.19
N THR A 833 15.09 -22.88 0.31
CA THR A 833 15.91 -23.91 -0.32
C THR A 833 16.85 -24.58 0.68
N PHE A 834 17.55 -23.82 1.53
CA PHE A 834 18.55 -24.36 2.44
C PHE A 834 17.95 -24.90 3.74
N ALA A 835 17.28 -24.05 4.52
CA ALA A 835 16.83 -24.36 5.88
C ALA A 835 15.54 -25.21 5.94
N VAL A 836 14.76 -25.28 4.85
CA VAL A 836 13.62 -26.20 4.75
C VAL A 836 13.99 -27.40 3.87
N ALA A 837 14.19 -27.22 2.57
CA ALA A 837 14.28 -28.37 1.66
C ALA A 837 15.56 -29.21 1.83
N ILE A 838 16.76 -28.60 1.84
CA ILE A 838 18.01 -29.35 2.02
C ILE A 838 18.15 -29.86 3.46
N TRP A 839 17.89 -29.00 4.45
CA TRP A 839 18.10 -29.33 5.87
C TRP A 839 17.19 -30.45 6.40
N ILE A 840 15.91 -30.50 6.02
CA ILE A 840 15.01 -31.62 6.39
C ILE A 840 15.57 -32.96 5.88
N VAL A 841 16.07 -33.00 4.64
CA VAL A 841 16.62 -34.23 4.05
C VAL A 841 17.94 -34.63 4.71
N VAL A 842 18.83 -33.67 4.98
CA VAL A 842 20.13 -33.93 5.63
C VAL A 842 19.94 -34.40 7.08
N VAL A 843 19.14 -33.70 7.89
CA VAL A 843 18.93 -34.08 9.30
C VAL A 843 18.11 -35.37 9.39
N GLY A 844 17.10 -35.55 8.55
CA GLY A 844 16.35 -36.80 8.52
C GLY A 844 17.22 -38.01 8.15
N ALA A 845 18.11 -37.85 7.17
CA ALA A 845 19.09 -38.88 6.81
C ALA A 845 20.09 -39.19 7.94
N LEU A 846 20.54 -38.19 8.69
CA LEU A 846 21.43 -38.37 9.84
C LEU A 846 20.73 -39.03 11.04
N LEU A 847 19.48 -38.65 11.34
CA LEU A 847 18.66 -39.26 12.39
C LEU A 847 18.31 -40.71 12.05
N PHE A 848 18.03 -41.01 10.79
CA PHE A 848 17.82 -42.39 10.31
C PHE A 848 19.07 -43.27 10.45
N ALA A 849 20.26 -42.68 10.41
CA ALA A 849 21.53 -43.40 10.51
C ALA A 849 22.02 -43.66 11.95
N LEU A 850 21.25 -43.32 13.00
CA LEU A 850 21.69 -43.43 14.41
C LEU A 850 22.22 -44.82 14.81
N GLU A 851 21.59 -45.89 14.33
CA GLU A 851 22.06 -47.29 14.53
C GLU A 851 23.42 -47.55 13.85
N ALA A 852 23.66 -46.98 12.66
CA ALA A 852 24.97 -47.09 12.00
C ALA A 852 26.04 -46.18 12.65
N PHE A 853 25.64 -45.17 13.43
CA PHE A 853 26.54 -44.37 14.26
C PHE A 853 26.92 -45.08 15.57
N SER A 854 26.06 -45.92 16.16
CA SER A 854 26.45 -46.78 17.30
C SER A 854 27.32 -47.95 16.86
N ASP A 855 26.99 -48.58 15.75
CA ASP A 855 27.58 -49.84 15.32
C ASP A 855 28.84 -49.65 14.46
N GLY A 856 29.03 -48.45 13.91
CA GLY A 856 30.19 -48.06 13.09
C GLY A 856 30.22 -48.67 11.68
N VAL A 857 29.30 -49.58 11.36
CA VAL A 857 29.22 -50.30 10.08
C VAL A 857 28.22 -49.63 9.13
N GLY A 858 28.59 -49.48 7.86
CA GLY A 858 27.64 -49.14 6.79
C GLY A 858 27.10 -47.70 6.79
N LEU A 859 27.59 -46.80 7.64
CA LEU A 859 27.14 -45.41 7.83
C LEU A 859 26.75 -44.65 6.54
N MET A 860 27.56 -44.71 5.47
CA MET A 860 27.23 -44.02 4.21
C MET A 860 26.01 -44.63 3.48
N LYS A 861 25.81 -45.95 3.61
CA LYS A 861 24.67 -46.68 3.03
C LYS A 861 23.37 -46.32 3.75
N THR A 862 23.39 -46.20 5.08
CA THR A 862 22.20 -45.90 5.90
C THR A 862 21.79 -44.43 5.83
N ILE A 863 22.75 -43.48 5.77
CA ILE A 863 22.44 -42.07 5.45
C ILE A 863 21.76 -41.97 4.08
N ALA A 864 22.25 -42.71 3.07
CA ALA A 864 21.63 -42.71 1.75
C ALA A 864 20.19 -43.26 1.75
N THR A 865 19.90 -44.36 2.47
CA THR A 865 18.51 -44.85 2.60
C THR A 865 17.62 -43.89 3.37
N GLY A 866 18.13 -43.27 4.44
CA GLY A 866 17.42 -42.21 5.18
C GLY A 866 17.05 -41.02 4.31
N SER A 867 17.93 -40.61 3.39
CA SER A 867 17.62 -39.53 2.44
C SER A 867 16.45 -39.85 1.51
N VAL A 868 16.24 -41.14 1.16
CA VAL A 868 15.08 -41.60 0.39
C VAL A 868 13.85 -41.79 1.27
N TYR A 869 14.00 -42.25 2.51
CA TYR A 869 12.91 -42.34 3.50
C TYR A 869 12.21 -40.98 3.64
N MET A 870 12.97 -39.89 3.76
CA MET A 870 12.45 -38.52 3.90
C MET A 870 11.64 -38.02 2.68
N ALA A 871 11.64 -38.72 1.54
CA ALA A 871 10.80 -38.38 0.40
C ALA A 871 9.30 -38.55 0.69
N THR A 872 8.91 -39.47 1.61
CA THR A 872 7.50 -39.62 2.04
C THR A 872 7.05 -38.45 2.91
N PHE A 873 7.92 -37.96 3.80
CA PHE A 873 7.65 -36.75 4.59
C PHE A 873 7.57 -35.50 3.69
N ALA A 874 8.46 -35.38 2.70
CA ALA A 874 8.40 -34.32 1.70
C ALA A 874 7.07 -34.36 0.90
N LEU A 875 6.58 -35.55 0.53
CA LEU A 875 5.24 -35.71 -0.05
C LEU A 875 4.13 -35.21 0.89
N CYS A 876 4.15 -35.57 2.18
CA CYS A 876 3.16 -35.13 3.17
C CYS A 876 3.12 -33.58 3.30
N ILE A 877 4.30 -32.94 3.31
CA ILE A 877 4.43 -31.47 3.29
C ILE A 877 3.83 -30.89 2.00
N VAL A 878 4.20 -31.45 0.83
CA VAL A 878 3.72 -30.96 -0.48
C VAL A 878 2.21 -31.11 -0.61
N VAL A 879 1.61 -32.24 -0.23
CA VAL A 879 0.16 -32.48 -0.32
C VAL A 879 -0.62 -31.54 0.61
N SER A 880 -0.11 -31.32 1.82
CA SER A 880 -0.67 -30.34 2.78
C SER A 880 -0.60 -28.92 2.20
N ALA A 881 0.52 -28.54 1.60
CA ALA A 881 0.69 -27.23 0.96
C ALA A 881 -0.19 -27.08 -0.30
N ALA A 882 -0.31 -28.11 -1.13
CA ALA A 882 -1.06 -28.14 -2.39
C ALA A 882 -2.54 -27.77 -2.22
N THR A 883 -3.12 -28.25 -1.13
CA THR A 883 -4.55 -28.13 -0.83
C THR A 883 -4.85 -26.85 -0.02
N ILE A 884 -4.04 -26.58 1.01
CA ILE A 884 -4.29 -25.48 1.95
C ILE A 884 -3.82 -24.12 1.39
N VAL A 885 -2.60 -24.02 0.85
CA VAL A 885 -2.00 -22.70 0.51
C VAL A 885 -2.75 -21.97 -0.60
N PRO A 886 -3.13 -22.58 -1.73
CA PRO A 886 -3.95 -21.92 -2.75
C PRO A 886 -5.31 -21.45 -2.22
N GLY A 887 -5.92 -22.21 -1.31
CA GLY A 887 -7.17 -21.85 -0.65
C GLY A 887 -7.03 -20.61 0.24
N LEU A 888 -5.97 -20.56 1.07
CA LEU A 888 -5.67 -19.40 1.90
C LEU A 888 -5.28 -18.15 1.09
N LEU A 889 -4.56 -18.31 -0.03
CA LEU A 889 -4.21 -17.22 -0.96
C LEU A 889 -5.44 -16.59 -1.62
N LEU A 890 -6.45 -17.40 -1.96
CA LEU A 890 -7.75 -16.94 -2.46
C LEU A 890 -8.59 -16.28 -1.37
N LEU A 891 -8.72 -16.94 -0.21
CA LEU A 891 -9.61 -16.49 0.88
C LEU A 891 -9.10 -15.22 1.59
N GLN A 892 -7.78 -15.09 1.78
CA GLN A 892 -7.14 -13.97 2.48
C GLN A 892 -7.80 -13.64 3.84
N PRO A 893 -8.00 -14.63 4.74
CA PRO A 893 -8.91 -14.50 5.89
C PRO A 893 -8.54 -13.34 6.82
N LEU A 894 -7.25 -13.11 7.09
CA LEU A 894 -6.76 -11.98 7.88
C LEU A 894 -7.11 -10.62 7.25
N ARG A 895 -7.00 -10.52 5.91
CA ARG A 895 -7.41 -9.30 5.18
C ARG A 895 -8.91 -9.12 5.29
N LEU A 896 -9.71 -10.12 4.92
CA LEU A 896 -11.17 -10.08 4.99
C LEU A 896 -11.66 -9.65 6.38
N TRP A 897 -11.13 -10.27 7.44
CA TRP A 897 -11.48 -9.95 8.83
C TRP A 897 -11.05 -8.53 9.24
N SER A 898 -9.87 -8.06 8.81
CA SER A 898 -9.44 -6.68 9.08
C SER A 898 -10.31 -5.64 8.35
N VAL A 899 -10.67 -5.88 7.08
CA VAL A 899 -11.57 -4.98 6.32
C VAL A 899 -12.98 -4.98 6.94
N LEU A 900 -13.51 -6.14 7.35
CA LEU A 900 -14.82 -6.26 8.01
C LEU A 900 -14.88 -5.70 9.43
N ARG A 901 -13.74 -5.33 10.03
CA ARG A 901 -13.65 -4.52 11.24
C ARG A 901 -13.60 -3.05 10.86
N LEU A 902 -12.58 -2.67 10.09
CA LEU A 902 -12.35 -1.28 9.67
C LEU A 902 -13.53 -0.65 8.90
N GLU A 903 -14.34 -1.41 8.15
CA GLU A 903 -15.57 -0.89 7.51
C GLU A 903 -16.71 -0.68 8.52
N LYS A 904 -16.78 -1.45 9.62
CA LYS A 904 -17.77 -1.24 10.70
C LYS A 904 -17.37 -0.09 11.63
N ASP A 905 -16.06 0.08 11.82
CA ASP A 905 -15.48 1.11 12.67
C ASP A 905 -15.37 2.47 11.94
N ALA A 906 -15.61 2.51 10.62
CA ALA A 906 -15.55 3.72 9.78
C ALA A 906 -16.84 4.55 9.83
N LEU A 907 -16.70 5.80 10.27
CA LEU A 907 -17.71 6.86 10.26
C LEU A 907 -17.63 7.75 9.01
N THR A 908 -16.42 8.09 8.54
CA THR A 908 -16.22 9.00 7.40
C THR A 908 -16.08 8.26 6.06
N PRO A 909 -16.45 8.87 4.92
CA PRO A 909 -16.22 8.28 3.60
C PRO A 909 -14.75 7.93 3.34
N ARG A 910 -13.83 8.79 3.80
CA ARG A 910 -12.37 8.59 3.70
C ARG A 910 -11.90 7.39 4.53
N GLN A 911 -12.37 7.25 5.78
CA GLN A 911 -12.10 6.06 6.60
C GLN A 911 -12.57 4.78 5.90
N ARG A 912 -13.79 4.78 5.31
CA ARG A 912 -14.33 3.63 4.59
C ARG A 912 -13.56 3.31 3.31
N PHE A 913 -13.09 4.32 2.57
CA PHE A 913 -12.19 4.13 1.43
C PHE A 913 -10.86 3.51 1.85
N ARG A 914 -10.21 4.04 2.90
CA ARG A 914 -8.97 3.49 3.47
C ARG A 914 -9.14 2.05 3.97
N ALA A 915 -10.29 1.70 4.53
CA ALA A 915 -10.62 0.33 4.95
C ALA A 915 -10.67 -0.68 3.78
N VAL A 916 -11.23 -0.27 2.63
CA VAL A 916 -11.42 -1.12 1.44
C VAL A 916 -10.21 -1.10 0.49
N TYR A 917 -9.28 -0.16 0.67
CA TYR A 917 -8.16 0.14 -0.25
C TYR A 917 -7.39 -1.12 -0.73
N PRO A 918 -7.11 -1.25 -2.05
CA PRO A 918 -6.42 -2.41 -2.59
C PRO A 918 -4.96 -2.46 -2.16
N ARG A 919 -4.55 -3.60 -1.59
CA ARG A 919 -3.15 -3.86 -1.26
C ARG A 919 -2.36 -4.30 -2.49
N CYS A 920 -1.05 -4.10 -2.44
CA CYS A 920 -0.08 -4.59 -3.41
C CYS A 920 0.03 -6.13 -3.40
N TYR A 921 0.55 -6.73 -4.47
CA TYR A 921 0.72 -8.18 -4.54
C TYR A 921 1.95 -8.68 -3.79
N ASN A 922 1.74 -9.48 -2.74
CA ASN A 922 2.81 -10.03 -1.89
C ASN A 922 3.42 -11.31 -2.52
N LEU A 923 4.33 -11.16 -3.49
CA LEU A 923 4.99 -12.31 -4.13
C LEU A 923 5.55 -13.37 -3.15
N PRO A 924 6.41 -13.05 -2.16
CA PRO A 924 7.14 -14.09 -1.43
C PRO A 924 6.24 -15.09 -0.69
N PHE A 925 5.08 -14.63 -0.21
CA PHE A 925 4.08 -15.50 0.42
C PHE A 925 3.35 -16.39 -0.60
N ALA A 926 3.08 -15.87 -1.80
CA ALA A 926 2.36 -16.60 -2.85
C ALA A 926 3.24 -17.58 -3.64
N SER A 927 4.52 -17.25 -3.85
CA SER A 927 5.47 -18.12 -4.56
C SER A 927 6.24 -19.08 -3.64
N GLY A 928 6.34 -18.80 -2.34
CA GLY A 928 7.15 -19.61 -1.40
C GLY A 928 6.80 -21.10 -1.38
N ALA A 929 5.52 -21.45 -1.34
CA ALA A 929 5.07 -22.84 -1.42
C ALA A 929 5.42 -23.49 -2.77
N CYS A 930 5.28 -22.76 -3.88
CA CYS A 930 5.66 -23.23 -5.21
C CYS A 930 7.17 -23.45 -5.34
N VAL A 931 7.99 -22.62 -4.69
CA VAL A 931 9.45 -22.78 -4.61
C VAL A 931 9.80 -24.06 -3.84
N VAL A 932 9.26 -24.26 -2.63
CA VAL A 932 9.50 -25.48 -1.85
C VAL A 932 9.07 -26.73 -2.62
N GLY A 933 7.89 -26.71 -3.24
CA GLY A 933 7.42 -27.79 -4.10
C GLY A 933 8.35 -28.07 -5.28
N MET A 934 8.89 -27.05 -5.94
CA MET A 934 9.85 -27.23 -7.04
C MET A 934 11.20 -27.79 -6.60
N VAL A 935 11.67 -27.48 -5.38
CA VAL A 935 12.91 -28.05 -4.83
C VAL A 935 12.72 -29.51 -4.45
N PHE A 936 11.59 -29.87 -3.84
CA PHE A 936 11.26 -31.26 -3.57
C PHE A 936 11.01 -32.06 -4.87
N ALA A 937 10.40 -31.46 -5.89
CA ALA A 937 10.28 -32.07 -7.21
C ALA A 937 11.65 -32.27 -7.88
N SER A 938 12.56 -31.31 -7.83
CA SER A 938 13.90 -31.51 -8.38
C SER A 938 14.66 -32.59 -7.62
N GLY A 939 14.63 -32.62 -6.29
CA GLY A 939 15.30 -33.67 -5.52
C GLY A 939 14.72 -35.07 -5.77
N PHE A 940 13.40 -35.23 -5.69
CA PHE A 940 12.79 -36.54 -5.49
C PHE A 940 11.95 -37.09 -6.65
N SER A 941 11.64 -36.35 -7.72
CA SER A 941 10.68 -36.80 -8.75
C SER A 941 11.04 -38.10 -9.51
N LEU A 942 12.31 -38.52 -9.48
CA LEU A 942 12.73 -39.85 -9.99
C LEU A 942 12.94 -40.86 -8.87
N ILE A 943 13.50 -40.43 -7.73
CA ILE A 943 13.78 -41.28 -6.56
C ILE A 943 12.48 -41.81 -5.93
N PHE A 944 11.43 -40.97 -5.90
CA PHE A 944 10.10 -41.29 -5.40
C PHE A 944 9.02 -40.61 -6.28
N PRO A 945 8.60 -41.26 -7.38
CA PRO A 945 7.75 -40.65 -8.40
C PRO A 945 6.41 -40.06 -7.93
N LEU A 946 5.86 -40.54 -6.81
CA LEU A 946 4.60 -40.04 -6.23
C LEU A 946 4.66 -38.56 -5.80
N ILE A 947 5.84 -37.99 -5.54
CA ILE A 947 5.95 -36.57 -5.17
C ILE A 947 5.62 -35.63 -6.33
N GLY A 948 5.87 -36.07 -7.57
CA GLY A 948 5.65 -35.26 -8.76
C GLY A 948 4.19 -34.83 -8.94
N PRO A 949 3.21 -35.77 -8.94
CA PRO A 949 1.79 -35.43 -9.06
C PRO A 949 1.31 -34.45 -7.99
N ALA A 950 1.78 -34.59 -6.75
CA ALA A 950 1.45 -33.65 -5.68
C ALA A 950 1.98 -32.23 -5.96
N VAL A 951 3.20 -32.09 -6.51
CA VAL A 951 3.75 -30.80 -6.94
C VAL A 951 3.02 -30.24 -8.17
N VAL A 952 2.60 -31.08 -9.12
CA VAL A 952 1.77 -30.66 -10.26
C VAL A 952 0.42 -30.11 -9.79
N ILE A 953 -0.23 -30.77 -8.82
CA ILE A 953 -1.48 -30.27 -8.21
C ILE A 953 -1.25 -28.93 -7.49
N LEU A 954 -0.21 -28.83 -6.66
CA LEU A 954 0.19 -27.58 -5.99
C LEU A 954 0.37 -26.44 -6.99
N LEU A 955 1.14 -26.66 -8.05
CA LEU A 955 1.44 -25.64 -9.05
C LEU A 955 0.22 -25.27 -9.89
N PHE A 956 -0.62 -26.25 -10.27
CA PHE A 956 -1.85 -26.00 -11.02
C PHE A 956 -2.86 -25.18 -10.21
N LEU A 957 -3.16 -25.60 -8.97
CA LEU A 957 -4.07 -24.88 -8.08
C LEU A 957 -3.53 -23.49 -7.72
N SER A 958 -2.21 -23.36 -7.52
CA SER A 958 -1.55 -22.07 -7.34
C SER A 958 -1.69 -21.18 -8.57
N LEU A 959 -1.49 -21.69 -9.78
CA LEU A 959 -1.61 -20.93 -11.03
C LEU A 959 -3.06 -20.44 -11.23
N VAL A 960 -4.06 -21.28 -11.00
CA VAL A 960 -5.49 -20.89 -11.02
C VAL A 960 -5.76 -19.77 -10.00
N ALA A 961 -5.25 -19.89 -8.77
CA ALA A 961 -5.39 -18.86 -7.76
C ALA A 961 -4.71 -17.53 -8.19
N HIS A 962 -3.45 -17.59 -8.65
CA HIS A 962 -2.70 -16.42 -9.13
C HIS A 962 -3.42 -15.71 -10.28
N ARG A 963 -3.92 -16.48 -11.27
CA ARG A 963 -4.67 -15.97 -12.44
C ARG A 963 -5.93 -15.20 -12.02
N PHE A 964 -6.67 -15.67 -11.02
CA PHE A 964 -7.81 -14.93 -10.46
C PHE A 964 -7.36 -13.66 -9.72
N LEU A 965 -6.39 -13.81 -8.82
CA LEU A 965 -5.89 -12.75 -7.94
C LEU A 965 -5.32 -11.55 -8.72
N ILE A 966 -4.45 -11.82 -9.71
CA ILE A 966 -3.82 -10.80 -10.57
C ILE A 966 -4.83 -10.19 -11.56
N GLY A 967 -5.83 -10.98 -11.97
CA GLY A 967 -6.89 -10.53 -12.86
C GLY A 967 -7.87 -9.54 -12.21
N HIS A 968 -8.22 -9.74 -10.93
CA HIS A 968 -9.38 -9.05 -10.33
C HIS A 968 -9.16 -8.47 -8.92
N VAL A 969 -8.22 -9.01 -8.12
CA VAL A 969 -8.09 -8.67 -6.68
C VAL A 969 -6.97 -7.68 -6.39
N TYR A 970 -5.82 -7.81 -7.06
CA TYR A 970 -4.65 -6.97 -6.83
C TYR A 970 -4.52 -5.88 -7.89
N VAL A 971 -4.25 -4.65 -7.45
CA VAL A 971 -4.07 -3.46 -8.29
C VAL A 971 -2.58 -3.20 -8.46
N ARG A 972 -2.16 -2.57 -9.57
CA ARG A 972 -0.76 -2.20 -9.84
C ARG A 972 -0.36 -0.93 -9.08
N THR A 973 -0.48 -0.99 -7.75
CA THR A 973 -0.07 0.05 -6.79
C THR A 973 1.44 0.11 -6.55
N LEU A 974 2.20 -0.78 -7.19
CA LEU A 974 3.66 -0.75 -7.21
C LEU A 974 4.17 -0.51 -8.63
N SER A 975 5.33 0.13 -8.69
CA SER A 975 6.15 0.28 -9.89
C SER A 975 6.45 -1.05 -10.59
N GLN A 976 6.44 -1.06 -11.92
CA GLN A 976 6.93 -2.21 -12.69
C GLN A 976 8.46 -2.17 -12.77
N THR A 977 9.12 -3.29 -12.44
CA THR A 977 10.58 -3.43 -12.60
C THR A 977 10.99 -3.90 -13.99
N GLY A 978 10.06 -4.43 -14.78
CA GLY A 978 10.36 -5.03 -16.09
C GLY A 978 10.93 -6.45 -15.94
N GLY A 979 10.30 -7.28 -15.11
CA GLY A 979 10.59 -8.70 -14.96
C GLY A 979 11.87 -9.06 -14.20
N LEU A 980 12.50 -8.12 -13.47
CA LEU A 980 13.82 -8.29 -12.85
C LEU A 980 13.84 -9.50 -11.90
N MET A 981 12.85 -9.55 -11.02
CA MET A 981 12.67 -10.58 -10.00
C MET A 981 12.39 -11.96 -10.62
N GLN A 982 11.67 -12.00 -11.73
CA GLN A 982 11.30 -13.21 -12.47
C GLN A 982 12.48 -13.78 -13.29
N ILE A 983 13.33 -12.91 -13.86
CA ILE A 983 14.61 -13.30 -14.49
C ILE A 983 15.53 -13.96 -13.44
N TRP A 984 15.62 -13.40 -12.24
CA TRP A 984 16.37 -14.01 -11.15
C TRP A 984 15.76 -15.33 -10.67
N LEU A 985 14.43 -15.40 -10.49
CA LEU A 985 13.77 -16.63 -10.04
C LEU A 985 13.90 -17.77 -11.06
N LEU A 986 13.84 -17.50 -12.37
CA LEU A 986 14.13 -18.50 -13.41
C LEU A 986 15.59 -18.99 -13.34
N LYS A 987 16.56 -18.08 -13.13
CA LYS A 987 17.97 -18.47 -12.94
C LYS A 987 18.13 -19.40 -11.73
N SER A 988 17.59 -19.01 -10.57
CA SER A 988 17.73 -19.80 -9.35
C SER A 988 16.98 -21.14 -9.46
N LEU A 989 15.80 -21.16 -10.08
CA LEU A 989 15.07 -22.39 -10.37
C LEU A 989 15.87 -23.35 -11.28
N ALA A 990 16.59 -22.84 -12.29
CA ALA A 990 17.53 -23.66 -13.06
C ALA A 990 18.70 -24.19 -12.22
N SER A 991 19.25 -23.40 -11.28
CA SER A 991 20.29 -23.86 -10.34
C SER A 991 19.81 -24.93 -9.34
N VAL A 992 18.50 -25.06 -9.12
CA VAL A 992 17.89 -26.08 -8.24
C VAL A 992 17.72 -27.44 -8.95
N PHE A 993 17.68 -27.47 -10.28
CA PHE A 993 17.55 -28.73 -11.04
C PHE A 993 18.76 -29.68 -10.87
N ILE A 994 19.92 -29.12 -10.53
CA ILE A 994 21.16 -29.81 -10.11
C ILE A 994 20.93 -30.80 -8.97
N LEU A 995 19.94 -30.56 -8.09
CA LEU A 995 19.63 -31.45 -6.97
C LEU A 995 19.23 -32.86 -7.45
N GLN A 996 18.65 -33.01 -8.64
CA GLN A 996 18.16 -34.28 -9.17
C GLN A 996 19.30 -35.29 -9.46
N PRO A 997 20.26 -35.01 -10.37
CA PRO A 997 21.40 -35.89 -10.58
C PRO A 997 22.38 -35.88 -9.39
N LEU A 998 22.45 -34.80 -8.59
CA LEU A 998 23.34 -34.75 -7.42
C LEU A 998 22.89 -35.70 -6.32
N LEU A 999 21.61 -35.68 -5.92
CA LEU A 999 21.10 -36.57 -4.87
C LEU A 999 21.16 -38.04 -5.32
N LEU A 1000 20.77 -38.33 -6.56
CA LEU A 1000 20.90 -39.68 -7.13
C LEU A 1000 22.37 -40.12 -7.20
N GLY A 1001 23.28 -39.25 -7.66
CA GLY A 1001 24.72 -39.53 -7.75
C GLY A 1001 25.36 -39.87 -6.40
N LEU A 1002 25.00 -39.13 -5.35
CA LEU A 1002 25.44 -39.39 -3.98
C LEU A 1002 24.91 -40.72 -3.43
N ILE A 1003 23.64 -41.07 -3.73
CA ILE A 1003 23.03 -42.35 -3.34
C ILE A 1003 23.72 -43.54 -4.04
N LEU A 1004 24.11 -43.41 -5.32
CA LEU A 1004 24.86 -44.47 -6.01
C LEU A 1004 26.31 -44.57 -5.51
N LEU A 1005 26.96 -43.44 -5.21
CA LEU A 1005 28.33 -43.40 -4.71
C LEU A 1005 28.46 -44.05 -3.32
N SER A 1006 27.46 -43.90 -2.43
CA SER A 1006 27.46 -44.59 -1.13
C SER A 1006 27.34 -46.12 -1.24
N ARG A 1007 26.85 -46.63 -2.38
CA ARG A 1007 26.78 -48.05 -2.75
C ARG A 1007 27.98 -48.53 -3.57
N GLN A 1008 29.08 -47.77 -3.58
CA GLN A 1008 30.32 -48.09 -4.32
C GLN A 1008 30.17 -48.11 -5.86
N LEU A 1009 29.06 -47.61 -6.42
CA LEU A 1009 28.94 -47.36 -7.87
C LEU A 1009 29.67 -46.07 -8.26
N TRP A 1010 30.99 -46.09 -8.16
CA TRP A 1010 31.86 -44.93 -8.39
C TRP A 1010 31.71 -44.34 -9.79
N ILE A 1011 31.45 -45.16 -10.81
CA ILE A 1011 31.33 -44.72 -12.21
C ILE A 1011 29.98 -44.02 -12.41
N GLU A 1012 28.88 -44.71 -12.11
CA GLU A 1012 27.52 -44.19 -12.28
C GLU A 1012 27.25 -42.96 -11.39
N GLY A 1013 27.68 -43.01 -10.12
CA GLY A 1013 27.56 -41.89 -9.18
C GLY A 1013 28.50 -40.72 -9.51
N GLY A 1014 29.71 -41.00 -9.96
CA GLY A 1014 30.69 -40.00 -10.39
C GLY A 1014 30.25 -39.23 -11.64
N ILE A 1015 29.72 -39.93 -12.65
CA ILE A 1015 29.16 -39.32 -13.87
C ILE A 1015 28.00 -38.39 -13.52
N LEU A 1016 27.03 -38.83 -12.72
CA LEU A 1016 25.90 -37.99 -12.31
C LEU A 1016 26.34 -36.76 -11.51
N SER A 1017 27.29 -36.91 -10.59
CA SER A 1017 27.79 -35.81 -9.76
C SER A 1017 28.57 -34.78 -10.59
N GLY A 1018 29.44 -35.23 -11.48
CA GLY A 1018 30.20 -34.37 -12.40
C GLY A 1018 29.31 -33.67 -13.43
N PHE A 1019 28.32 -34.38 -13.99
CA PHE A 1019 27.31 -33.81 -14.86
C PHE A 1019 26.49 -32.72 -14.16
N SER A 1020 26.12 -32.94 -12.90
CA SER A 1020 25.40 -31.96 -12.08
C SER A 1020 26.22 -30.67 -11.88
N LEU A 1021 27.50 -30.80 -11.51
CA LEU A 1021 28.42 -29.66 -11.41
C LEU A 1021 28.59 -28.94 -12.76
N GLY A 1022 28.63 -29.69 -13.87
CA GLY A 1022 28.65 -29.15 -15.23
C GLY A 1022 27.43 -28.29 -15.55
N ILE A 1023 26.21 -28.73 -15.18
CA ILE A 1023 25.00 -27.92 -15.33
C ILE A 1023 25.06 -26.66 -14.46
N LEU A 1024 25.52 -26.75 -13.21
CA LEU A 1024 25.65 -25.56 -12.34
C LEU A 1024 26.57 -24.51 -12.95
N LEU A 1025 27.76 -24.91 -13.37
CA LEU A 1025 28.73 -24.01 -14.01
C LEU A 1025 28.20 -23.44 -15.33
N PHE A 1026 27.52 -24.25 -16.15
CA PHE A 1026 26.91 -23.79 -17.40
C PHE A 1026 25.78 -22.78 -17.17
N VAL A 1027 24.85 -23.06 -16.25
CA VAL A 1027 23.72 -22.16 -15.92
C VAL A 1027 24.23 -20.86 -15.31
N GLU A 1028 25.17 -20.92 -14.37
CA GLU A 1028 25.76 -19.71 -13.77
C GLU A 1028 26.51 -18.88 -14.82
N LEU A 1029 27.41 -19.48 -15.60
CA LEU A 1029 28.19 -18.77 -16.62
C LEU A 1029 27.30 -18.20 -17.74
N PHE A 1030 26.33 -18.98 -18.24
CA PHE A 1030 25.41 -18.53 -19.29
C PHE A 1030 24.53 -17.38 -18.79
N THR A 1031 23.90 -17.53 -17.63
CA THR A 1031 23.02 -16.48 -17.10
C THR A 1031 23.82 -15.24 -16.70
N ALA A 1032 25.00 -15.38 -16.08
CA ALA A 1032 25.86 -14.25 -15.72
C ALA A 1032 26.35 -13.50 -16.96
N ASN A 1033 26.78 -14.20 -18.01
CA ASN A 1033 27.18 -13.56 -19.27
C ASN A 1033 25.98 -12.86 -19.96
N LYS A 1034 24.81 -13.51 -20.01
CA LYS A 1034 23.61 -12.99 -20.70
C LYS A 1034 22.90 -11.85 -19.95
N SER A 1035 23.04 -11.78 -18.62
CA SER A 1035 22.57 -10.66 -17.78
C SER A 1035 23.65 -9.61 -17.49
N ARG A 1036 24.85 -9.76 -18.05
CA ARG A 1036 25.96 -8.82 -17.83
C ARG A 1036 25.63 -7.46 -18.43
N MET A 1037 25.46 -6.46 -17.56
CA MET A 1037 25.39 -5.07 -17.99
C MET A 1037 26.69 -4.66 -18.69
N ARG A 1038 26.61 -3.75 -19.68
CA ARG A 1038 27.80 -3.19 -20.33
C ARG A 1038 28.72 -2.60 -19.26
N ALA A 1039 30.01 -2.98 -19.31
CA ALA A 1039 30.98 -2.53 -18.32
C ALA A 1039 31.32 -1.04 -18.56
N PRO A 1040 31.67 -0.27 -17.51
CA PRO A 1040 32.19 1.11 -17.67
C PRO A 1040 33.53 1.19 -18.41
N ARG A 1041 34.11 0.03 -18.79
CA ARG A 1041 35.24 -0.05 -19.72
C ARG A 1041 34.85 0.20 -21.18
N CYS A 1042 33.58 0.02 -21.54
CA CYS A 1042 33.05 0.19 -22.89
C CYS A 1042 32.55 1.63 -23.19
N LEU A 1043 32.58 2.52 -22.20
CA LEU A 1043 32.17 3.92 -22.37
C LEU A 1043 33.20 4.73 -23.15
N GLU A 1044 32.75 5.77 -23.84
CA GLU A 1044 33.58 6.73 -24.58
C GLU A 1044 34.61 7.42 -23.66
N ALA A 1045 35.78 7.77 -24.20
CA ALA A 1045 36.86 8.42 -23.45
C ALA A 1045 36.42 9.77 -22.83
N THR A 1046 35.65 10.55 -23.58
CA THR A 1046 35.04 11.83 -23.15
C THR A 1046 34.09 11.63 -21.96
N THR A 1047 33.19 10.65 -22.06
CA THR A 1047 32.25 10.26 -20.99
C THR A 1047 33.00 9.73 -19.77
N ARG A 1048 34.11 9.00 -19.93
CA ARG A 1048 34.97 8.60 -18.81
C ARG A 1048 35.63 9.80 -18.14
N GLU A 1049 36.08 10.78 -18.91
CA GLU A 1049 36.74 11.98 -18.38
C GLU A 1049 35.75 12.87 -17.61
N SER A 1050 34.54 13.09 -18.13
CA SER A 1050 33.49 13.82 -17.40
C SER A 1050 33.00 13.08 -16.16
N LEU A 1051 32.88 11.75 -16.18
CA LEU A 1051 32.62 10.93 -14.99
C LEU A 1051 33.77 10.99 -13.97
N LYS A 1052 35.03 11.10 -14.42
CA LYS A 1052 36.20 11.27 -13.53
C LYS A 1052 36.19 12.65 -12.88
N ALA A 1053 35.99 13.72 -13.65
CA ALA A 1053 35.88 15.09 -13.14
C ALA A 1053 34.67 15.25 -12.19
N PHE A 1054 33.55 14.59 -12.47
CA PHE A 1054 32.44 14.45 -11.53
C PHE A 1054 32.87 13.73 -10.25
N SER A 1055 33.59 12.61 -10.35
CA SER A 1055 34.08 11.86 -9.17
C SER A 1055 35.10 12.63 -8.32
N GLU A 1056 35.80 13.59 -8.91
CA GLU A 1056 36.77 14.46 -8.25
C GLU A 1056 36.06 15.66 -7.59
N THR A 1057 35.07 16.27 -8.24
CA THR A 1057 34.26 17.36 -7.67
C THR A 1057 33.22 16.89 -6.64
N ALA A 1058 32.80 15.63 -6.67
CA ALA A 1058 31.90 15.04 -5.67
C ALA A 1058 32.59 14.79 -4.32
N ARG A 1059 33.91 14.57 -4.30
CA ARG A 1059 34.68 14.31 -3.08
C ARG A 1059 34.74 15.56 -2.20
N PRO A 1060 34.89 15.41 -0.87
CA PRO A 1060 35.19 16.56 -0.02
C PRO A 1060 36.56 17.12 -0.42
N SER A 1061 36.66 18.44 -0.58
CA SER A 1061 37.94 19.10 -0.85
C SER A 1061 38.74 19.16 0.45
N THR A 1062 39.72 18.26 0.62
CA THR A 1062 40.49 18.10 1.88
C THR A 1062 41.38 19.32 2.22
N TYR A 1063 41.49 20.26 1.28
CA TYR A 1063 42.05 21.61 1.41
C TYR A 1063 41.05 22.56 0.70
N THR A 1064 40.88 23.83 1.04
CA THR A 1064 41.83 24.77 1.67
C THR A 1064 41.12 25.72 2.63
N ASP A 1065 41.33 25.56 3.95
CA ASP A 1065 40.69 26.38 4.98
C ASP A 1065 41.49 27.66 5.29
N GLY A 1066 42.01 28.34 4.26
CA GLY A 1066 43.12 29.29 4.43
C GLY A 1066 43.56 30.12 3.22
N SER A 1067 42.64 30.54 2.33
CA SER A 1067 42.92 31.63 1.37
C SER A 1067 41.63 32.15 0.71
N SER A 1068 40.85 32.98 1.42
CA SER A 1068 39.62 33.59 0.91
C SER A 1068 39.86 34.82 0.00
N GLU A 1069 40.92 34.79 -0.81
CA GLU A 1069 41.29 35.82 -1.79
C GLU A 1069 41.81 35.19 -3.10
N SER A 1070 41.79 35.96 -4.20
CA SER A 1070 42.45 35.68 -5.50
C SER A 1070 41.84 34.66 -6.49
N LEU A 1071 40.53 34.36 -6.45
CA LEU A 1071 39.79 33.86 -7.63
C LEU A 1071 38.67 34.81 -8.10
N SER A 1072 38.99 36.10 -8.13
CA SER A 1072 38.10 37.20 -8.51
C SER A 1072 38.13 37.51 -10.01
N HIS A 1073 37.40 36.77 -10.84
CA HIS A 1073 36.91 37.28 -12.14
C HIS A 1073 35.57 36.66 -12.55
N SER A 1074 34.70 37.48 -13.16
CA SER A 1074 33.42 37.14 -13.81
C SER A 1074 32.13 36.93 -13.01
N SER A 1075 32.03 37.38 -11.74
CA SER A 1075 30.74 37.89 -11.24
C SER A 1075 30.91 39.03 -10.22
N SER A 1076 30.40 40.21 -10.57
CA SER A 1076 30.29 41.33 -9.63
C SER A 1076 28.94 41.23 -8.91
N PRO A 1077 28.89 41.25 -7.56
CA PRO A 1077 27.63 41.38 -6.84
C PRO A 1077 27.10 42.81 -7.01
N ARG A 1078 26.39 43.05 -8.12
CA ARG A 1078 25.66 44.31 -8.34
C ARG A 1078 24.65 44.48 -7.21
N ARG A 1079 24.86 45.48 -6.35
CA ARG A 1079 23.94 45.89 -5.27
C ARG A 1079 22.51 45.95 -5.82
N VAL A 1080 21.65 45.04 -5.37
CA VAL A 1080 20.27 44.89 -5.87
C VAL A 1080 19.41 46.06 -5.37
N ARG A 1081 19.39 47.14 -6.15
CA ARG A 1081 18.63 48.36 -5.84
C ARG A 1081 17.30 48.39 -6.59
N GLY A 1082 16.34 47.57 -6.16
CA GLY A 1082 14.97 47.63 -6.71
C GLY A 1082 14.02 46.57 -6.14
N SER A 1083 12.93 47.01 -5.50
CA SER A 1083 11.95 46.15 -4.82
C SER A 1083 11.16 45.20 -5.73
N MET A 1084 11.23 45.37 -7.05
CA MET A 1084 10.67 44.41 -8.02
C MET A 1084 11.68 43.39 -8.53
N ALA A 1085 12.99 43.65 -8.37
CA ALA A 1085 14.02 42.72 -8.81
C ALA A 1085 14.00 41.46 -7.95
N SER A 1086 13.97 41.58 -6.62
CA SER A 1086 13.86 40.42 -5.73
C SER A 1086 12.54 39.67 -5.87
N VAL A 1087 11.42 40.35 -6.20
CA VAL A 1087 10.14 39.67 -6.46
C VAL A 1087 10.18 38.89 -7.78
N LEU A 1088 10.77 39.46 -8.84
CA LEU A 1088 10.99 38.74 -10.10
C LEU A 1088 12.06 37.66 -9.98
N GLU A 1089 13.04 37.82 -9.09
CA GLU A 1089 14.09 36.83 -8.80
C GLU A 1089 13.52 35.67 -7.99
N MET A 1090 12.76 35.93 -6.92
CA MET A 1090 12.01 34.94 -6.15
C MET A 1090 10.96 34.22 -7.00
N MET A 1091 10.23 34.94 -7.87
CA MET A 1091 9.39 34.30 -8.90
C MET A 1091 10.21 33.51 -9.92
N SER A 1092 11.42 33.94 -10.30
CA SER A 1092 12.28 33.16 -11.22
C SER A 1092 12.90 31.94 -10.54
N LEU A 1093 13.06 31.94 -9.22
CA LEU A 1093 13.50 30.79 -8.43
C LEU A 1093 12.36 29.77 -8.33
N THR A 1094 11.16 30.18 -7.93
CA THR A 1094 9.99 29.28 -7.92
C THR A 1094 9.60 28.80 -9.32
N LEU A 1095 9.75 29.62 -10.37
CA LEU A 1095 9.58 29.23 -11.78
C LEU A 1095 10.79 28.48 -12.40
N ALA A 1096 11.94 28.38 -11.72
CA ALA A 1096 13.03 27.48 -12.09
C ALA A 1096 12.91 26.12 -11.37
N VAL A 1097 12.28 26.12 -10.20
CA VAL A 1097 11.90 24.92 -9.42
C VAL A 1097 10.65 24.24 -10.02
N MET A 1098 9.67 25.01 -10.51
CA MET A 1098 8.53 24.50 -11.26
C MET A 1098 8.90 24.23 -12.74
N PRO A 1099 8.82 22.98 -13.22
CA PRO A 1099 9.00 22.70 -14.64
C PRO A 1099 7.84 23.31 -15.48
N PRO A 1100 8.09 23.69 -16.75
CA PRO A 1100 7.10 24.36 -17.58
C PRO A 1100 5.87 23.48 -17.81
N ALA A 1101 4.70 24.00 -17.39
CA ALA A 1101 3.46 23.24 -17.36
C ALA A 1101 3.03 22.69 -18.74
N SER A 1102 2.38 21.51 -18.69
CA SER A 1102 1.46 20.94 -19.70
C SER A 1102 1.96 20.23 -20.96
N ARG A 1103 3.26 20.20 -21.36
CA ARG A 1103 3.63 19.70 -22.71
C ARG A 1103 4.71 18.62 -22.90
N TYR A 1104 5.52 18.27 -21.91
CA TYR A 1104 6.47 17.14 -22.03
C TYR A 1104 6.30 16.12 -20.90
N ARG A 1105 5.37 15.18 -21.08
CA ARG A 1105 5.33 13.96 -20.27
C ARG A 1105 6.50 13.08 -20.67
N GLY A 1106 7.53 13.01 -19.83
CA GLY A 1106 8.65 12.09 -20.03
C GLY A 1106 8.20 10.62 -19.98
N PRO A 1107 8.99 9.67 -20.51
CA PRO A 1107 8.73 8.24 -20.31
C PRO A 1107 8.96 7.81 -18.86
N LEU A 1108 9.67 8.64 -18.06
CA LEU A 1108 9.84 8.52 -16.61
C LEU A 1108 9.37 9.82 -15.93
N PRO A 1109 8.88 9.75 -14.67
CA PRO A 1109 8.59 8.53 -13.92
C PRO A 1109 7.43 7.73 -14.54
N LEU A 1110 7.43 6.41 -14.33
CA LEU A 1110 6.36 5.54 -14.83
C LEU A 1110 5.05 5.79 -14.06
N PRO A 1111 3.90 5.95 -14.73
CA PRO A 1111 2.61 6.06 -14.07
C PRO A 1111 2.15 4.69 -13.51
N THR A 1112 1.69 4.69 -12.26
CA THR A 1112 1.15 3.53 -11.55
C THR A 1112 -0.37 3.62 -11.41
N GLU A 1113 -1.02 2.58 -10.85
CA GLU A 1113 -2.47 2.59 -10.59
C GLU A 1113 -2.82 3.20 -9.21
N THR A 1114 -1.87 3.74 -8.42
CA THR A 1114 -2.10 4.26 -7.05
C THR A 1114 -3.01 5.48 -6.99
N LEU A 1115 -3.76 5.60 -5.89
CA LEU A 1115 -4.52 6.79 -5.53
C LEU A 1115 -4.20 7.14 -4.07
N ASP A 1116 -3.40 8.19 -3.86
CA ASP A 1116 -3.32 8.84 -2.55
C ASP A 1116 -4.60 9.65 -2.32
N ASP A 1117 -5.26 9.41 -1.19
CA ASP A 1117 -6.55 10.03 -0.87
C ASP A 1117 -6.40 11.43 -0.24
N LEU A 1118 -5.17 11.91 -0.04
CA LEU A 1118 -4.88 13.30 0.35
C LEU A 1118 -4.72 14.18 -0.89
N THR A 1119 -3.87 13.79 -1.85
CA THR A 1119 -3.63 14.54 -3.09
C THR A 1119 -4.73 14.39 -4.13
N ALA A 1120 -5.42 13.24 -4.19
CA ALA A 1120 -6.43 12.94 -5.22
C ALA A 1120 -7.82 12.60 -4.62
N THR A 1121 -8.25 13.34 -3.58
CA THR A 1121 -9.57 13.18 -2.90
C THR A 1121 -10.74 13.03 -3.87
N GLU A 1122 -10.85 13.90 -4.89
CA GLU A 1122 -11.94 13.87 -5.88
C GLU A 1122 -11.97 12.59 -6.70
N ARG A 1123 -10.80 12.02 -6.96
CA ARG A 1123 -10.66 10.76 -7.68
C ARG A 1123 -10.98 9.59 -6.77
N ALA A 1124 -10.51 9.59 -5.52
CA ALA A 1124 -10.88 8.61 -4.49
C ALA A 1124 -12.42 8.58 -4.28
N ALA A 1125 -13.07 9.74 -4.17
CA ALA A 1125 -14.52 9.87 -4.06
C ALA A 1125 -15.29 9.30 -5.27
N ARG A 1126 -14.69 9.30 -6.47
CA ARG A 1126 -15.22 8.71 -7.71
C ARG A 1126 -14.76 7.27 -7.98
N THR A 1127 -13.90 6.70 -7.14
CA THR A 1127 -13.29 5.36 -7.32
C THR A 1127 -13.44 4.48 -6.08
N HIS A 1128 -14.60 4.56 -5.43
CA HIS A 1128 -15.01 3.65 -4.35
C HIS A 1128 -15.96 2.56 -4.90
N PRO A 1129 -16.18 1.42 -4.20
CA PRO A 1129 -16.85 0.25 -4.79
C PRO A 1129 -18.35 0.40 -5.06
N ASP A 1130 -19.01 1.33 -4.37
CA ASP A 1130 -20.44 1.63 -4.50
C ASP A 1130 -20.69 2.71 -5.57
N ALA A 1131 -19.64 3.33 -6.12
CA ALA A 1131 -19.72 4.35 -7.16
C ALA A 1131 -20.18 3.77 -8.52
N PRO A 1132 -20.85 4.58 -9.38
CA PRO A 1132 -21.25 4.13 -10.71
C PRO A 1132 -20.04 3.68 -11.57
N PRO A 1133 -20.13 2.56 -12.30
CA PRO A 1133 -18.98 1.97 -13.02
C PRO A 1133 -18.52 2.81 -14.23
N ARG A 1134 -19.33 3.79 -14.66
CA ARG A 1134 -18.98 4.83 -15.62
C ARG A 1134 -19.44 6.18 -15.07
N LEU A 1135 -18.52 7.11 -14.95
CA LEU A 1135 -18.73 8.51 -14.59
C LEU A 1135 -18.08 9.39 -15.66
N PRO A 1136 -18.56 10.61 -15.91
CA PRO A 1136 -17.82 11.55 -16.73
C PRO A 1136 -16.43 11.83 -16.10
N PRO A 1137 -15.42 12.16 -16.91
CA PRO A 1137 -14.12 12.58 -16.40
C PRO A 1137 -14.25 13.83 -15.49
N LEU A 1138 -13.19 14.11 -14.73
CA LEU A 1138 -13.10 15.38 -14.01
C LEU A 1138 -13.08 16.55 -15.01
N PRO A 1139 -13.71 17.70 -14.69
CA PRO A 1139 -13.74 18.86 -15.59
C PRO A 1139 -12.41 19.63 -15.63
N PHE A 1140 -11.45 19.25 -14.79
CA PHE A 1140 -10.07 19.74 -14.74
C PHE A 1140 -9.10 18.57 -14.56
N THR A 1141 -7.81 18.84 -14.76
CA THR A 1141 -6.72 17.92 -14.49
C THR A 1141 -6.59 17.65 -12.99
N ASP A 1142 -6.52 16.37 -12.64
CA ASP A 1142 -6.23 15.90 -11.28
C ASP A 1142 -4.82 16.38 -10.85
N HIS A 1143 -4.67 17.01 -9.69
CA HIS A 1143 -3.38 17.50 -9.20
C HIS A 1143 -2.33 16.39 -9.13
N ALA A 1144 -2.73 15.14 -8.82
CA ALA A 1144 -1.81 14.01 -8.89
C ALA A 1144 -1.28 13.77 -10.31
N GLU A 1145 -2.10 13.99 -11.35
CA GLU A 1145 -1.67 13.86 -12.75
C GLU A 1145 -0.82 15.07 -13.21
N GLU A 1146 -1.14 16.29 -12.78
CA GLU A 1146 -0.32 17.48 -13.02
C GLU A 1146 1.09 17.33 -12.44
N MET A 1147 1.18 16.79 -11.22
CA MET A 1147 2.44 16.54 -10.51
C MET A 1147 3.18 15.27 -10.98
N THR A 1148 2.68 14.50 -11.97
CA THR A 1148 3.37 13.27 -12.45
C THR A 1148 4.78 13.53 -13.00
N GLY A 1149 5.10 14.74 -13.43
CA GLY A 1149 6.45 15.10 -13.87
C GLY A 1149 7.43 15.52 -12.77
N ILE A 1150 6.98 15.62 -11.51
CA ILE A 1150 7.70 16.32 -10.43
C ILE A 1150 8.07 15.35 -9.30
N LEU A 1151 9.38 15.28 -9.03
CA LEU A 1151 10.02 14.32 -8.14
C LEU A 1151 10.60 14.95 -6.86
N TYR A 1152 10.00 16.03 -6.38
CA TYR A 1152 10.17 16.47 -4.99
C TYR A 1152 9.39 15.54 -4.04
N ALA A 1153 9.76 15.59 -2.76
CA ALA A 1153 9.13 14.82 -1.71
C ALA A 1153 7.63 15.17 -1.56
N PRO A 1154 6.77 14.21 -1.20
CA PRO A 1154 5.32 14.43 -1.20
C PRO A 1154 4.87 15.49 -0.19
N GLU A 1155 5.65 15.75 0.86
CA GLU A 1155 5.36 16.79 1.85
C GLU A 1155 5.50 18.20 1.25
N LEU A 1156 6.51 18.41 0.40
CA LEU A 1156 6.77 19.68 -0.29
C LEU A 1156 5.75 19.95 -1.43
N LEU A 1157 5.09 18.90 -1.90
CA LEU A 1157 4.05 18.92 -2.94
C LEU A 1157 2.63 18.71 -2.37
N ALA A 1158 2.47 18.74 -1.04
CA ALA A 1158 1.18 18.49 -0.41
C ALA A 1158 0.20 19.64 -0.73
N PRO A 1159 -0.92 19.37 -1.43
CA PRO A 1159 -1.90 20.41 -1.78
C PRO A 1159 -2.69 20.85 -0.55
N GLN A 1160 -3.45 21.93 -0.72
CA GLN A 1160 -4.43 22.35 0.27
C GLN A 1160 -5.43 21.21 0.56
N PRO A 1161 -5.74 20.93 1.83
CA PRO A 1161 -6.56 19.78 2.19
C PRO A 1161 -8.02 19.97 1.75
N ILE A 1162 -8.51 18.98 1.02
CA ILE A 1162 -9.89 18.90 0.56
C ILE A 1162 -10.67 18.00 1.53
N VAL A 1163 -11.81 18.48 2.06
CA VAL A 1163 -12.66 17.75 3.02
C VAL A 1163 -13.64 16.84 2.26
N TRP A 1164 -13.76 15.56 2.65
CA TRP A 1164 -14.65 14.59 1.99
C TRP A 1164 -15.89 14.30 2.84
N LEU A 1165 -17.04 14.85 2.44
CA LEU A 1165 -18.30 14.72 3.15
C LEU A 1165 -19.21 13.61 2.55
N PRO A 1166 -20.03 12.95 3.40
CA PRO A 1166 -21.02 11.97 2.95
C PRO A 1166 -22.17 12.68 2.24
N ASN A 1167 -22.53 12.21 1.06
CA ASN A 1167 -23.65 12.74 0.29
C ASN A 1167 -24.98 12.15 0.79
N ASP A 1168 -25.77 12.97 1.47
CA ASP A 1168 -27.08 12.58 2.01
C ASP A 1168 -28.25 13.06 1.14
N SER A 1169 -29.28 12.21 1.12
CA SER A 1169 -30.62 12.39 0.57
C SER A 1169 -31.33 13.69 0.97
N ALA A 1170 -31.10 14.23 2.18
CA ALA A 1170 -31.69 15.48 2.64
C ALA A 1170 -30.92 16.73 2.17
N GLY A 1171 -29.81 16.56 1.47
CA GLY A 1171 -29.03 17.65 0.87
C GLY A 1171 -28.23 18.49 1.85
N VAL A 1172 -28.25 18.18 3.15
CA VAL A 1172 -27.52 18.94 4.21
C VAL A 1172 -26.03 19.06 3.86
N ALA A 1173 -25.40 17.96 3.44
CA ALA A 1173 -24.00 17.94 3.01
C ALA A 1173 -23.72 18.84 1.79
N ARG A 1174 -24.70 19.06 0.91
CA ARG A 1174 -24.55 19.96 -0.26
C ARG A 1174 -24.59 21.42 0.19
N SER A 1175 -25.49 21.79 1.10
CA SER A 1175 -25.49 23.13 1.71
C SER A 1175 -24.25 23.40 2.56
N GLU A 1176 -23.77 22.39 3.30
CA GLU A 1176 -22.55 22.51 4.11
C GLU A 1176 -21.32 22.67 3.20
N ALA A 1177 -21.21 21.92 2.11
CA ALA A 1177 -20.15 22.09 1.11
C ALA A 1177 -20.19 23.49 0.44
N GLU A 1178 -21.38 23.99 0.07
CA GLU A 1178 -21.52 25.35 -0.48
C GLU A 1178 -21.10 26.44 0.53
N ASP A 1179 -21.49 26.34 1.80
CA ASP A 1179 -21.14 27.33 2.82
C ASP A 1179 -19.69 27.21 3.32
N LEU A 1180 -19.10 26.00 3.39
CA LEU A 1180 -17.67 25.77 3.63
C LEU A 1180 -16.80 26.46 2.56
N GLN A 1181 -17.11 26.23 1.28
CA GLN A 1181 -16.38 26.87 0.18
C GLN A 1181 -16.55 28.40 0.22
N LYS A 1182 -17.77 28.88 0.44
CA LYS A 1182 -18.15 30.30 0.35
C LYS A 1182 -17.73 31.17 1.55
N TYR A 1183 -17.69 30.62 2.77
CA TYR A 1183 -17.34 31.38 3.98
C TYR A 1183 -15.99 31.00 4.59
N HIS A 1184 -15.40 29.87 4.19
CA HIS A 1184 -14.11 29.44 4.72
C HIS A 1184 -13.03 29.22 3.65
N ASP A 1185 -13.35 29.24 2.36
CA ASP A 1185 -12.38 28.95 1.29
C ASP A 1185 -11.74 27.57 1.47
N ILE A 1186 -12.52 26.62 2.01
CA ILE A 1186 -12.15 25.21 2.17
C ILE A 1186 -12.77 24.45 1.01
N HIS A 1187 -11.96 23.72 0.25
CA HIS A 1187 -12.44 22.85 -0.81
C HIS A 1187 -13.11 21.59 -0.23
N VAL A 1188 -14.28 21.23 -0.76
CA VAL A 1188 -15.12 20.14 -0.24
C VAL A 1188 -15.60 19.24 -1.37
N THR A 1189 -15.58 17.94 -1.14
CA THR A 1189 -16.03 16.91 -2.09
C THR A 1189 -17.11 16.03 -1.47
N LEU A 1190 -18.00 15.53 -2.32
CA LEU A 1190 -19.17 14.75 -1.92
C LEU A 1190 -19.07 13.32 -2.43
N ASP A 1191 -19.47 12.38 -1.58
CA ASP A 1191 -19.54 10.94 -1.89
C ASP A 1191 -20.45 10.62 -3.09
N VAL A 1192 -19.92 9.95 -4.12
CA VAL A 1192 -20.60 9.78 -5.42
C VAL A 1192 -21.38 8.47 -5.48
N ARG A 1193 -22.66 8.50 -5.10
CA ARG A 1193 -23.52 7.30 -5.00
C ARG A 1193 -24.37 7.06 -6.25
N THR A 1194 -24.70 8.10 -7.00
CA THR A 1194 -25.53 8.04 -8.21
C THR A 1194 -24.88 8.80 -9.37
N GLN A 1195 -25.31 8.54 -10.61
CA GLN A 1195 -24.84 9.33 -11.76
C GLN A 1195 -25.38 10.76 -11.75
N ASP A 1196 -26.53 10.99 -11.11
CA ASP A 1196 -27.15 12.31 -10.94
C ASP A 1196 -26.41 13.22 -9.94
N ASP A 1197 -25.49 12.67 -9.13
CA ASP A 1197 -24.61 13.44 -8.24
C ASP A 1197 -23.47 14.14 -9.00
N VAL A 1198 -23.01 13.58 -10.13
CA VAL A 1198 -21.84 14.08 -10.87
C VAL A 1198 -22.23 15.04 -12.00
N LEU A 1199 -23.47 14.98 -12.48
CA LEU A 1199 -23.99 15.98 -13.40
C LEU A 1199 -24.33 17.25 -12.61
N PRO A 1200 -23.63 18.39 -12.82
CA PRO A 1200 -23.98 19.63 -12.13
C PRO A 1200 -25.42 19.96 -12.49
N LEU A 1201 -26.31 19.98 -11.48
CA LEU A 1201 -27.76 19.88 -11.65
C LEU A 1201 -28.25 21.01 -12.57
N ARG A 1202 -28.42 20.69 -13.86
CA ARG A 1202 -28.58 21.67 -14.94
C ARG A 1202 -29.81 22.50 -14.64
N ARG A 1203 -29.61 23.69 -14.07
CA ARG A 1203 -30.68 24.53 -13.51
C ARG A 1203 -31.83 24.53 -14.50
N ARG A 1204 -32.99 24.04 -14.07
CA ARG A 1204 -34.25 24.19 -14.81
C ARG A 1204 -34.65 25.66 -14.75
N LEU A 1205 -33.89 26.48 -15.49
CA LEU A 1205 -34.26 27.82 -15.89
C LEU A 1205 -35.61 27.68 -16.59
N THR A 1206 -36.66 28.03 -15.87
CA THR A 1206 -38.06 27.97 -16.32
C THR A 1206 -38.14 28.61 -17.70
N ALA A 1207 -38.64 27.86 -18.68
CA ALA A 1207 -38.56 28.22 -20.10
C ALA A 1207 -39.18 29.60 -20.39
N ARG A 1208 -38.34 30.64 -20.41
CA ARG A 1208 -38.75 32.05 -20.59
C ARG A 1208 -37.77 32.84 -21.47
N SER A 1209 -37.12 32.13 -22.39
CA SER A 1209 -36.51 32.64 -23.62
C SER A 1209 -36.40 31.42 -24.55
N THR A 1210 -36.77 31.43 -25.84
CA THR A 1210 -37.01 32.54 -26.77
C THR A 1210 -38.36 32.40 -27.51
N ARG A 1211 -39.11 33.49 -27.73
CA ARG A 1211 -40.13 33.56 -28.81
C ARG A 1211 -40.44 34.98 -29.30
N THR A 1212 -39.39 35.71 -29.67
CA THR A 1212 -39.41 36.97 -30.44
C THR A 1212 -38.05 37.09 -31.14
N LYS A 1213 -37.95 37.43 -32.43
CA LYS A 1213 -38.99 37.57 -33.46
C LYS A 1213 -38.35 37.28 -34.83
N SER A 1214 -39.10 37.55 -35.91
CA SER A 1214 -38.61 37.79 -37.29
C SER A 1214 -37.27 38.51 -37.34
#